data_AF-A0A1Y3VD21-F1
#
_entry.id   AF-A0A1Y3VD21-F1
#
_cell.length_a   1.000
_cell.length_b   1.000
_cell.length_c   1.000
_cell.angle_alpha   90.00
_cell.angle_beta   90.00
_cell.angle_gamma   90.00
#
_symmetry.space_group_name_H-M   'P 1'
#
loop_
_entity.id
_entity.type
_entity.pdbx_description
1 polymer ?
#
loop_
_entity_poly.entity_id
_entity_poly.type
_entity_poly.pdbx_seq_one_letter_code
_entity_poly.pdbx_strand_id
1 'polypeptide(L)'
;MKKYLILLFVAAAAVFQSCDNNDDLWDAIDDLKSRVQALETQVNALNDNVKALQTLYAGATVSEVKNEDGKCTITLTDGKKLTLVSDIDALVPVVSINEETGMWQYSIGGGEPQSLNVKAVAEDGKTPTFQVADDGSWQVDLGDGQGWRDVTYADGSKVSAITDTPTEDKFFQTVEVVGDSLHIVMQNGEVLDVPIVKGFLCQIVDGEGNVITDVQSFDMGVTKEFTVNMRGVETWILTAPEGWTVELSEPVAGADDMKTATLSVTSPAPTRATASTAKDVSILASSGKYSCIAKIQVESTGIDPTAPRITINNSTDVPATHSTLTFDVELVNTTTWKYICRPSNESAPTAQEILDDGTEGSGTTVTVSDLDGETDYTIYAVAYLDDRVSDVVSAQNRTLVAPVDYYTTGYEVGGVTYSSTTPDVQLITETSTISTKGVYFLDPKDGNVVVTLPKLATSDLVIIGRYSNVKPKLEITGIQSFNGASGVGYIFKNLDITASTGNYVFNYGSTTGEYANWVLEDCNISHTVADKVLSYFSNGASSVKNILVRNNRISLSVSKDAGATRLINFNATAAANTQSIIVENNNIYAPQYVANGTLIFMPTSGTSTSQLSVSVVNNTFVNYIGQPNGFINLTGAQQLDVQNNIFWAQDGYSVTAYMFRFYVITEVPSAMNVTNNIFYGLKSDDSWAMYHKDTSCSTTVTVTRESTDPFAGGTFSLETGTFIPGSSYAGYGSTLQ
;
A
#
# COMPACT_ATOMS: atom_id res chain seq x y z
N MET A 1 41.45 35.17 12.09
CA MET A 1 41.24 36.54 11.56
C MET A 1 42.10 36.88 10.32
N LYS A 2 43.12 36.10 9.92
CA LYS A 2 43.92 36.35 8.71
C LYS A 2 43.33 35.80 7.40
N LYS A 3 42.56 34.69 7.43
CA LYS A 3 41.78 34.18 6.28
C LYS A 3 40.79 35.20 5.69
N TYR A 4 40.24 36.08 6.54
CA TYR A 4 39.36 37.17 6.10
C TYR A 4 40.11 38.41 5.59
N LEU A 5 41.40 38.57 5.90
CA LEU A 5 42.16 39.76 5.53
C LEU A 5 42.66 39.69 4.08
N ILE A 6 43.07 38.51 3.60
CA ILE A 6 43.50 38.29 2.21
C ILE A 6 42.31 38.42 1.25
N LEU A 7 41.15 37.85 1.61
CA LEU A 7 39.87 38.06 0.93
C LEU A 7 39.46 39.55 0.88
N LEU A 8 39.77 40.32 1.93
CA LEU A 8 39.50 41.76 1.97
C LEU A 8 40.44 42.58 1.04
N PHE A 9 41.71 42.19 0.91
CA PHE A 9 42.67 42.88 0.05
C PHE A 9 42.46 42.56 -1.44
N VAL A 10 42.04 41.36 -1.80
CA VAL A 10 41.65 41.00 -3.17
C VAL A 10 40.33 41.67 -3.56
N ALA A 11 39.36 41.74 -2.63
CA ALA A 11 38.15 42.53 -2.83
C ALA A 11 38.47 44.02 -3.02
N ALA A 12 39.44 44.58 -2.28
CA ALA A 12 39.88 45.97 -2.42
C ALA A 12 40.63 46.25 -3.74
N ALA A 13 41.38 45.28 -4.28
CA ALA A 13 42.02 45.38 -5.60
C ALA A 13 41.00 45.24 -6.75
N ALA A 14 39.96 44.42 -6.56
CA ALA A 14 38.88 44.23 -7.53
C ALA A 14 37.98 45.48 -7.71
N VAL A 15 37.89 46.36 -6.70
CA VAL A 15 37.11 47.60 -6.84
C VAL A 15 37.79 48.64 -7.77
N PHE A 16 39.07 48.48 -8.10
CA PHE A 16 39.81 49.40 -8.99
C PHE A 16 40.05 48.87 -10.41
N GLN A 17 39.64 47.64 -10.74
CA GLN A 17 39.66 47.11 -12.11
C GLN A 17 38.29 46.53 -12.54
N SER A 18 37.20 47.12 -12.05
CA SER A 18 35.87 46.86 -12.59
C SER A 18 35.67 47.63 -13.90
N CYS A 19 36.11 47.02 -14.99
CA CYS A 19 35.52 47.13 -16.33
C CYS A 19 35.90 45.86 -17.12
N ASP A 20 34.92 44.98 -17.30
CA ASP A 20 34.88 43.83 -18.23
C ASP A 20 35.75 42.59 -17.96
N ASN A 21 35.46 41.84 -16.89
CA ASN A 21 35.24 40.39 -16.91
C ASN A 21 35.19 39.84 -15.47
N ASN A 22 34.00 39.46 -15.00
CA ASN A 22 33.90 38.74 -13.71
C ASN A 22 34.47 37.32 -13.81
N ASP A 23 34.56 36.76 -15.02
CA ASP A 23 34.95 35.37 -15.25
C ASP A 23 36.42 35.12 -14.87
N ASP A 24 37.33 36.06 -15.18
CA ASP A 24 38.77 35.93 -14.86
C ASP A 24 39.05 35.88 -13.33
N LEU A 25 38.18 36.51 -12.52
CA LEU A 25 38.27 36.47 -11.05
C LEU A 25 37.76 35.13 -10.50
N TRP A 26 36.71 34.58 -11.09
CA TRP A 26 36.20 33.25 -10.72
C TRP A 26 37.18 32.15 -11.14
N ASP A 27 37.79 32.26 -12.32
CA ASP A 27 38.83 31.33 -12.80
C ASP A 27 40.07 31.34 -11.89
N ALA A 28 40.51 32.52 -11.42
CA ALA A 28 41.63 32.62 -10.49
C ALA A 28 41.29 32.08 -9.08
N ILE A 29 40.04 32.26 -8.63
CA ILE A 29 39.55 31.70 -7.36
C ILE A 29 39.43 30.18 -7.45
N ASP A 30 38.94 29.66 -8.58
CA ASP A 30 38.81 28.23 -8.81
C ASP A 30 40.19 27.57 -9.01
N ASP A 31 41.15 28.21 -9.69
CA ASP A 31 42.55 27.76 -9.73
C ASP A 31 43.16 27.69 -8.33
N LEU A 32 42.97 28.74 -7.52
CA LEU A 32 43.48 28.76 -6.15
C LEU A 32 42.83 27.67 -5.29
N LYS A 33 41.53 27.42 -5.48
CA LYS A 33 40.80 26.34 -4.79
C LYS A 33 41.31 24.97 -5.23
N SER A 34 41.55 24.75 -6.51
CA SER A 34 42.13 23.52 -7.04
C SER A 34 43.55 23.27 -6.53
N ARG A 35 44.37 24.32 -6.45
CA ARG A 35 45.73 24.23 -5.87
C ARG A 35 45.71 23.95 -4.37
N VAL A 36 44.80 24.57 -3.62
CA VAL A 36 44.62 24.29 -2.19
C VAL A 36 44.14 22.84 -1.98
N GLN A 37 43.19 22.35 -2.79
CA GLN A 37 42.74 20.96 -2.73
C GLN A 37 43.85 19.95 -3.09
N ALA A 38 44.69 20.27 -4.08
CA ALA A 38 45.86 19.46 -4.41
C ALA A 38 46.87 19.41 -3.26
N LEU A 39 47.11 20.54 -2.60
CA LEU A 39 47.99 20.64 -1.43
C LEU A 39 47.44 19.87 -0.22
N GLU A 40 46.14 19.97 0.06
CA GLU A 40 45.49 19.18 1.13
C GLU A 40 45.62 17.68 0.87
N THR A 41 45.52 17.26 -0.39
CA THR A 41 45.72 15.86 -0.79
C THR A 41 47.15 15.38 -0.53
N GLN A 42 48.15 16.20 -0.84
CA GLN A 42 49.57 15.87 -0.61
C GLN A 42 49.95 15.85 0.87
N VAL A 43 49.44 16.81 1.65
CA VAL A 43 49.63 16.87 3.12
C VAL A 43 49.05 15.62 3.78
N ASN A 44 47.85 15.20 3.37
CA ASN A 44 47.22 14.00 3.91
C ASN A 44 48.03 12.74 3.57
N ALA A 45 48.48 12.60 2.32
CA ALA A 45 49.32 11.47 1.90
C ALA A 45 50.64 11.39 2.69
N LEU A 46 51.32 12.52 2.91
CA LEU A 46 52.53 12.58 3.73
C LEU A 46 52.26 12.17 5.18
N ASN A 47 51.25 12.77 5.82
CA ASN A 47 50.91 12.45 7.21
C ASN A 47 50.46 10.99 7.39
N ASP A 48 49.75 10.42 6.41
CA ASP A 48 49.29 9.03 6.46
C ASP A 48 50.44 8.03 6.22
N ASN A 49 51.36 8.33 5.30
CA ASN A 49 52.59 7.55 5.13
C ASN A 49 53.41 7.51 6.44
N VAL A 50 53.57 8.65 7.13
CA VAL A 50 54.28 8.73 8.41
C VAL A 50 53.62 7.83 9.48
N LYS A 51 52.29 7.88 9.61
CA LYS A 51 51.53 7.02 10.55
C LYS A 51 51.64 5.54 10.20
N ALA A 52 51.57 5.21 8.90
CA ALA A 52 51.69 3.84 8.41
C ALA A 52 53.07 3.28 8.75
N LEU A 53 54.14 4.00 8.43
CA LEU A 53 55.51 3.61 8.77
C LEU A 53 55.70 3.44 10.27
N GLN A 54 55.21 4.37 11.10
CA GLN A 54 55.29 4.24 12.56
C GLN A 54 54.65 2.93 13.05
N THR A 55 53.50 2.57 12.50
CA THR A 55 52.80 1.32 12.85
C THR A 55 53.62 0.10 12.44
N LEU A 56 54.23 0.12 11.26
CA LEU A 56 55.08 -0.96 10.75
C LEU A 56 56.39 -1.10 11.56
N TYR A 57 57.06 0.01 11.86
CA TYR A 57 58.27 0.05 12.69
C TYR A 57 58.02 -0.40 14.13
N ALA A 58 56.80 -0.24 14.65
CA ALA A 58 56.41 -0.75 15.97
C ALA A 58 56.23 -2.29 16.00
N GLY A 59 56.47 -2.98 14.88
CA GLY A 59 56.44 -4.44 14.79
C GLY A 59 55.08 -5.03 14.45
N ALA A 60 54.19 -4.25 13.80
CA ALA A 60 52.91 -4.76 13.31
C ALA A 60 53.12 -5.91 12.31
N THR A 61 52.29 -6.94 12.40
CA THR A 61 52.29 -8.06 11.45
C THR A 61 51.27 -7.83 10.34
N VAL A 62 51.68 -8.10 9.10
CA VAL A 62 50.86 -7.85 7.90
C VAL A 62 50.18 -9.15 7.48
N SER A 63 48.88 -9.13 7.18
CA SER A 63 48.16 -10.28 6.60
C SER A 63 48.07 -10.22 5.08
N GLU A 64 48.00 -9.02 4.50
CA GLU A 64 47.82 -8.82 3.06
C GLU A 64 48.43 -7.49 2.59
N VAL A 65 48.92 -7.44 1.36
CA VAL A 65 49.36 -6.22 0.68
C VAL A 65 48.74 -6.20 -0.71
N LYS A 66 48.17 -5.06 -1.11
CA LYS A 66 47.64 -4.81 -2.46
C LYS A 66 48.22 -3.53 -3.03
N ASN A 67 48.74 -3.59 -4.25
CA ASN A 67 49.30 -2.44 -4.96
C ASN A 67 48.40 -2.10 -6.15
N GLU A 68 47.77 -0.93 -6.12
CA GLU A 68 46.87 -0.43 -7.17
C GLU A 68 47.10 1.08 -7.35
N ASP A 69 47.21 1.56 -8.59
CA ASP A 69 47.29 2.99 -8.95
C ASP A 69 48.30 3.83 -8.15
N GLY A 70 49.51 3.32 -7.90
CA GLY A 70 50.56 4.03 -7.14
C GLY A 70 50.31 4.08 -5.62
N LYS A 71 49.36 3.29 -5.11
CA LYS A 71 49.04 3.12 -3.69
C LYS A 71 49.22 1.67 -3.26
N CYS A 72 49.93 1.48 -2.15
CA CYS A 72 50.11 0.21 -1.47
C CYS A 72 49.21 0.16 -0.24
N THR A 73 48.14 -0.63 -0.30
CA THR A 73 47.25 -0.89 0.83
C THR A 73 47.74 -2.12 1.59
N ILE A 74 48.01 -1.95 2.88
CA ILE A 74 48.55 -2.97 3.78
C ILE A 74 47.47 -3.32 4.80
N THR A 75 47.00 -4.55 4.79
CA THR A 75 46.09 -5.07 5.82
C THR A 75 46.91 -5.76 6.90
N LEU A 76 46.77 -5.31 8.14
CA LEU A 76 47.40 -5.94 9.31
C LEU A 76 46.63 -7.17 9.77
N THR A 77 47.25 -8.01 10.60
CA THR A 77 46.64 -9.23 11.14
C THR A 77 45.44 -8.98 12.06
N ASP A 78 45.26 -7.75 12.56
CA ASP A 78 44.07 -7.29 13.29
C ASP A 78 42.95 -6.72 12.36
N GLY A 79 43.17 -6.74 11.05
CA GLY A 79 42.28 -6.19 10.02
C GLY A 79 42.51 -4.71 9.71
N LYS A 80 43.27 -3.97 10.51
CA LYS A 80 43.51 -2.55 10.29
C LYS A 80 44.21 -2.34 8.94
N LYS A 81 43.71 -1.41 8.14
CA LYS A 81 44.30 -1.04 6.86
C LYS A 81 45.21 0.18 7.02
N LEU A 82 46.42 0.08 6.49
CA LEU A 82 47.36 1.18 6.31
C LEU A 82 47.49 1.44 4.80
N THR A 83 47.79 2.68 4.42
CA THR A 83 48.06 3.02 3.01
C THR A 83 49.42 3.69 2.92
N LEU A 84 50.24 3.24 1.99
CA LEU A 84 51.46 3.90 1.55
C LEU A 84 51.25 4.45 0.14
N VAL A 85 51.52 5.72 -0.07
CA VAL A 85 51.47 6.39 -1.37
C VAL A 85 52.90 6.64 -1.85
N SER A 86 53.28 6.10 -3.01
CA SER A 86 54.64 6.23 -3.55
C SER A 86 54.82 7.42 -4.49
N ASP A 87 53.79 7.76 -5.26
CA ASP A 87 53.87 8.74 -6.35
C ASP A 87 52.97 9.95 -6.07
N ILE A 88 53.57 11.13 -5.97
CA ILE A 88 52.86 12.42 -5.95
C ILE A 88 53.64 13.45 -6.76
N ASP A 89 52.94 14.24 -7.58
CA ASP A 89 53.55 15.29 -8.43
C ASP A 89 53.76 16.60 -7.63
N ALA A 90 54.69 16.61 -6.66
CA ALA A 90 55.07 17.82 -5.92
C ALA A 90 56.43 17.73 -5.23
N LEU A 91 57.01 18.90 -4.94
CA LEU A 91 58.20 19.01 -4.08
C LEU A 91 57.78 18.88 -2.61
N VAL A 92 58.03 17.71 -2.01
CA VAL A 92 57.59 17.38 -0.65
C VAL A 92 58.76 17.16 0.30
N PRO A 93 58.72 17.68 1.54
CA PRO A 93 59.67 17.30 2.56
C PRO A 93 59.56 15.80 2.86
N VAL A 94 60.66 15.07 2.71
CA VAL A 94 60.73 13.64 3.04
C VAL A 94 61.31 13.50 4.44
N VAL A 95 60.54 12.91 5.36
CA VAL A 95 60.94 12.75 6.77
C VAL A 95 61.60 11.39 6.96
N SER A 96 62.72 11.37 7.68
CA SER A 96 63.46 10.14 8.05
C SER A 96 64.01 10.26 9.48
N ILE A 97 64.66 9.20 9.95
CA ILE A 97 65.35 9.18 11.25
C ILE A 97 66.86 9.17 10.97
N ASN A 98 67.59 10.02 11.66
CA ASN A 98 69.04 10.00 11.65
C ASN A 98 69.54 8.81 12.48
N GLU A 99 70.17 7.82 11.86
CA GLU A 99 70.61 6.58 12.54
C GLU A 99 71.63 6.83 13.65
N GLU A 100 72.54 7.79 13.47
CA GLU A 100 73.61 8.07 14.46
C GLU A 100 73.07 8.75 15.72
N THR A 101 72.07 9.63 15.58
CA THR A 101 71.56 10.48 16.66
C THR A 101 70.18 10.06 17.17
N GLY A 102 69.44 9.24 16.42
CA GLY A 102 68.06 8.84 16.72
C GLY A 102 67.05 9.98 16.62
N MET A 103 67.39 11.06 15.91
CA MET A 103 66.56 12.26 15.78
C MET A 103 65.79 12.25 14.47
N TRP A 104 64.54 12.73 14.50
CA TRP A 104 63.79 13.02 13.28
C TRP A 104 64.54 14.05 12.44
N GLN A 105 64.53 13.86 11.13
CA GLN A 105 65.14 14.76 10.15
C GLN A 105 64.25 14.81 8.89
N TYR A 106 64.42 15.84 8.05
CA TYR A 106 63.78 15.92 6.74
C TYR A 106 64.78 16.25 5.64
N SER A 107 64.51 15.82 4.41
CA SER A 107 65.20 16.26 3.20
C SER A 107 64.19 16.91 2.24
N ILE A 108 64.69 17.70 1.28
CA ILE A 108 63.87 18.39 0.27
C ILE A 108 64.50 18.14 -1.08
N GLY A 109 63.74 17.63 -2.07
CA GLY A 109 64.20 17.48 -3.45
C GLY A 109 65.52 16.72 -3.60
N GLY A 110 65.75 15.70 -2.77
CA GLY A 110 66.99 14.92 -2.74
C GLY A 110 68.22 15.62 -2.12
N GLY A 111 68.05 16.75 -1.45
CA GLY A 111 69.12 17.47 -0.75
C GLY A 111 69.53 16.86 0.61
N GLU A 112 70.60 17.41 1.20
CA GLU A 112 71.14 16.97 2.50
C GLU A 112 70.10 17.02 3.64
N PRO A 113 69.99 15.96 4.48
CA PRO A 113 69.02 15.92 5.58
C PRO A 113 69.23 17.01 6.64
N GLN A 114 68.13 17.56 7.14
CA GLN A 114 68.08 18.56 8.21
C GLN A 114 67.41 18.01 9.46
N SER A 115 68.06 18.10 10.62
CA SER A 115 67.49 17.60 11.87
C SER A 115 66.33 18.47 12.38
N LEU A 116 65.24 17.81 12.80
CA LEU A 116 64.11 18.42 13.49
C LEU A 116 64.34 18.60 15.00
N ASN A 117 65.48 18.13 15.53
CA ASN A 117 65.82 18.20 16.96
C ASN A 117 64.80 17.51 17.89
N VAL A 118 64.14 16.44 17.43
CA VAL A 118 63.23 15.60 18.22
C VAL A 118 63.66 14.14 18.16
N LYS A 119 63.73 13.45 19.31
CA LYS A 119 64.14 12.05 19.37
C LYS A 119 62.99 11.12 18.96
N ALA A 120 63.26 10.18 18.07
CA ALA A 120 62.24 9.25 17.54
C ALA A 120 61.94 8.06 18.47
N VAL A 121 62.78 7.78 19.47
CA VAL A 121 62.71 6.55 20.29
C VAL A 121 62.60 6.88 21.79
N ALA A 122 61.36 6.95 22.31
CA ALA A 122 60.95 6.91 23.72
C ALA A 122 59.43 6.65 23.81
N GLU A 123 58.89 6.25 24.98
CA GLU A 123 57.44 5.99 25.20
C GLU A 123 56.53 7.18 24.77
N ASP A 124 57.07 8.40 24.71
CA ASP A 124 56.39 9.62 24.26
C ASP A 124 57.05 10.25 23.00
N GLY A 125 57.64 9.45 22.11
CA GLY A 125 58.16 9.94 20.83
C GLY A 125 57.05 10.60 20.02
N LYS A 126 57.05 11.94 19.95
CA LYS A 126 55.98 12.70 19.28
C LYS A 126 56.21 12.72 17.78
N THR A 127 55.29 12.12 17.06
CA THR A 127 55.32 12.04 15.59
C THR A 127 55.08 13.44 15.01
N PRO A 128 55.97 13.94 14.14
CA PRO A 128 55.74 15.21 13.49
C PRO A 128 54.54 15.12 12.53
N THR A 129 53.79 16.21 12.44
CA THR A 129 52.72 16.37 11.44
C THR A 129 53.00 17.60 10.59
N PHE A 130 52.58 17.57 9.33
CA PHE A 130 52.81 18.64 8.37
C PHE A 130 51.51 19.30 7.95
N GLN A 131 51.63 20.58 7.58
CA GLN A 131 50.58 21.35 6.91
C GLN A 131 51.19 22.34 5.92
N VAL A 132 50.34 22.94 5.10
CA VAL A 132 50.69 24.10 4.28
C VAL A 132 50.10 25.35 4.95
N ALA A 133 50.94 26.36 5.17
CA ALA A 133 50.54 27.64 5.75
C ALA A 133 49.71 28.48 4.76
N ASP A 134 49.03 29.51 5.28
CA ASP A 134 48.23 30.45 4.46
C ASP A 134 49.07 31.13 3.34
N ASP A 135 50.39 31.20 3.48
CA ASP A 135 51.33 31.78 2.49
C ASP A 135 51.88 30.75 1.47
N GLY A 136 51.42 29.49 1.52
CA GLY A 136 51.84 28.42 0.61
C GLY A 136 53.16 27.73 1.00
N SER A 137 53.72 28.02 2.18
CA SER A 137 54.94 27.37 2.68
C SER A 137 54.64 26.14 3.56
N TRP A 138 55.56 25.18 3.59
CA TRP A 138 55.46 24.01 4.46
C TRP A 138 55.69 24.38 5.93
N GLN A 139 54.87 23.83 6.82
CA GLN A 139 55.05 23.89 8.26
C GLN A 139 55.01 22.50 8.89
N VAL A 140 55.72 22.35 10.00
CA VAL A 140 55.78 21.12 10.81
C VAL A 140 55.40 21.42 12.25
N ASP A 141 54.53 20.61 12.84
CA ASP A 141 54.30 20.54 14.27
C ASP A 141 54.96 19.27 14.81
N LEU A 142 55.81 19.44 15.81
CA LEU A 142 56.57 18.38 16.45
C LEU A 142 55.81 17.71 17.60
N GLY A 143 54.58 18.14 17.87
CA GLY A 143 53.73 17.66 18.95
C GLY A 143 54.17 18.13 20.35
N ASP A 144 55.25 18.90 20.46
CA ASP A 144 55.85 19.33 21.73
C ASP A 144 55.09 20.46 22.44
N GLY A 145 53.95 20.88 21.90
CA GLY A 145 53.08 21.92 22.47
C GLY A 145 53.52 23.34 22.12
N GLN A 146 54.56 23.52 21.30
CA GLN A 146 54.98 24.83 20.78
C GLN A 146 54.27 25.20 19.46
N GLY A 147 53.53 24.26 18.87
CA GLY A 147 52.77 24.46 17.64
C GLY A 147 53.62 24.47 16.37
N TRP A 148 53.02 24.96 15.28
CA TRP A 148 53.55 24.94 13.91
C TRP A 148 54.80 25.81 13.72
N ARG A 149 55.81 25.24 13.04
CA ARG A 149 57.09 25.88 12.69
C ARG A 149 57.32 25.81 11.19
N ASP A 150 57.95 26.83 10.61
CA ASP A 150 58.26 26.86 9.18
C ASP A 150 59.35 25.83 8.83
N VAL A 151 59.12 25.05 7.76
CA VAL A 151 60.16 24.21 7.16
C VAL A 151 61.06 25.12 6.32
N THR A 152 62.37 25.02 6.52
CA THR A 152 63.35 25.93 5.90
C THR A 152 64.45 25.19 5.14
N TYR A 153 65.03 25.84 4.14
CA TYR A 153 66.28 25.43 3.52
C TYR A 153 67.47 25.71 4.46
N ALA A 154 68.65 25.20 4.12
CA ALA A 154 69.88 25.41 4.90
C ALA A 154 70.27 26.89 5.07
N ASP A 155 69.83 27.76 4.18
CA ASP A 155 70.06 29.21 4.25
C ASP A 155 69.00 29.96 5.09
N GLY A 156 68.03 29.25 5.67
CA GLY A 156 66.95 29.79 6.50
C GLY A 156 65.73 30.30 5.73
N SER A 157 65.71 30.18 4.39
CA SER A 157 64.54 30.53 3.58
C SER A 157 63.42 29.49 3.70
N LYS A 158 62.15 29.91 3.58
CA LYS A 158 60.99 29.01 3.68
C LYS A 158 60.86 28.10 2.47
N VAL A 159 60.39 26.87 2.68
CA VAL A 159 60.13 25.91 1.60
C VAL A 159 58.71 26.10 1.07
N SER A 160 58.59 26.43 -0.21
CA SER A 160 57.29 26.54 -0.90
C SER A 160 56.70 25.16 -1.16
N ALA A 161 55.40 25.00 -0.93
CA ALA A 161 54.67 23.77 -1.26
C ALA A 161 54.22 23.71 -2.73
N ILE A 162 54.34 24.83 -3.46
CA ILE A 162 54.01 24.92 -4.88
C ILE A 162 55.26 25.34 -5.64
N THR A 163 55.57 24.64 -6.73
CA THR A 163 56.63 25.01 -7.68
C THR A 163 56.03 25.13 -9.08
N ASP A 164 56.60 25.99 -9.93
CA ASP A 164 56.11 26.23 -11.30
C ASP A 164 56.46 25.09 -12.29
N THR A 165 57.20 24.09 -11.84
CA THR A 165 57.61 22.91 -12.64
C THR A 165 57.45 21.65 -11.81
N PRO A 166 56.64 20.66 -12.25
CA PRO A 166 56.54 19.38 -11.57
C PRO A 166 57.91 18.70 -11.51
N THR A 167 58.45 18.55 -10.30
CA THR A 167 59.54 17.62 -10.03
C THR A 167 58.91 16.35 -9.49
N GLU A 168 59.20 15.20 -10.11
CA GLU A 168 58.83 13.89 -9.56
C GLU A 168 59.65 13.65 -8.27
N ASP A 169 59.15 14.13 -7.12
CA ASP A 169 59.71 13.84 -5.80
C ASP A 169 58.92 12.68 -5.18
N LYS A 170 59.61 11.58 -4.87
CA LYS A 170 58.97 10.34 -4.39
C LYS A 170 59.29 10.12 -2.92
N PHE A 171 58.31 9.66 -2.15
CA PHE A 171 58.53 9.33 -0.74
C PHE A 171 59.47 8.13 -0.55
N PHE A 172 59.40 7.16 -1.45
CA PHE A 172 60.13 5.90 -1.39
C PHE A 172 60.88 5.67 -2.71
N GLN A 173 62.03 4.99 -2.66
CA GLN A 173 62.66 4.49 -3.88
C GLN A 173 61.83 3.36 -4.46
N THR A 174 61.43 2.40 -3.63
CA THR A 174 60.54 1.29 -4.02
C THR A 174 59.65 0.86 -2.85
N VAL A 175 58.44 0.40 -3.17
CA VAL A 175 57.52 -0.29 -2.25
C VAL A 175 56.99 -1.50 -3.00
N GLU A 176 57.43 -2.70 -2.63
CA GLU A 176 57.06 -3.92 -3.35
C GLU A 176 56.98 -5.14 -2.42
N VAL A 177 56.28 -6.17 -2.88
CA VAL A 177 56.24 -7.46 -2.18
C VAL A 177 57.31 -8.36 -2.78
N VAL A 178 58.26 -8.78 -1.95
CA VAL A 178 59.32 -9.72 -2.34
C VAL A 178 59.20 -10.97 -1.46
N GLY A 179 58.80 -12.08 -2.08
CA GLY A 179 58.50 -13.32 -1.36
C GLY A 179 57.33 -13.14 -0.38
N ASP A 180 57.59 -13.41 0.90
CA ASP A 180 56.62 -13.27 2.01
C ASP A 180 56.92 -12.04 2.88
N SER A 181 57.49 -10.98 2.29
CA SER A 181 57.77 -9.72 2.97
C SER A 181 57.42 -8.52 2.10
N LEU A 182 56.92 -7.48 2.75
CA LEU A 182 56.80 -6.15 2.18
C LEU A 182 58.17 -5.47 2.30
N HIS A 183 58.81 -5.21 1.17
CA HIS A 183 60.09 -4.51 1.05
C HIS A 183 59.82 -3.03 0.74
N ILE A 184 60.24 -2.15 1.64
CA ILE A 184 60.17 -0.69 1.48
C ILE A 184 61.60 -0.16 1.47
N VAL A 185 62.01 0.50 0.38
CA VAL A 185 63.32 1.16 0.28
C VAL A 185 63.13 2.66 0.38
N MET A 186 63.72 3.25 1.40
CA MET A 186 63.70 4.68 1.68
C MET A 186 64.63 5.45 0.73
N GLN A 187 64.44 6.77 0.59
CA GLN A 187 65.27 7.62 -0.29
C GLN A 187 66.76 7.62 0.07
N ASN A 188 67.12 7.43 1.34
CA ASN A 188 68.50 7.29 1.80
C ASN A 188 69.11 5.89 1.53
N GLY A 189 68.35 4.94 0.97
CA GLY A 189 68.77 3.56 0.71
C GLY A 189 68.52 2.58 1.87
N GLU A 190 67.95 3.04 2.99
CA GLU A 190 67.55 2.18 4.11
C GLU A 190 66.39 1.27 3.71
N VAL A 191 66.39 0.03 4.22
CA VAL A 191 65.40 -1.00 3.86
C VAL A 191 64.59 -1.40 5.08
N LEU A 192 63.26 -1.32 4.99
CA LEU A 192 62.32 -1.85 5.95
C LEU A 192 61.63 -3.09 5.39
N ASP A 193 61.87 -4.24 6.03
CA ASP A 193 61.30 -5.52 5.68
C ASP A 193 60.25 -5.95 6.69
N VAL A 194 58.98 -5.97 6.26
CA VAL A 194 57.87 -6.35 7.12
C VAL A 194 57.33 -7.72 6.69
N PRO A 195 57.38 -8.75 7.58
CA PRO A 195 56.86 -10.07 7.25
C PRO A 195 55.36 -10.07 6.97
N ILE A 196 54.95 -10.77 5.90
CA ILE A 196 53.55 -10.99 5.53
C ILE A 196 53.12 -12.39 5.97
N VAL A 197 52.22 -12.46 6.94
CA VAL A 197 51.64 -13.67 7.51
C VAL A 197 50.24 -13.90 6.92
N LYS A 198 50.18 -14.32 5.65
CA LYS A 198 48.91 -14.51 4.89
C LYS A 198 47.89 -15.42 5.57
N GLY A 199 48.39 -16.41 6.31
CA GLY A 199 47.57 -17.42 6.99
C GLY A 199 46.96 -16.98 8.32
N PHE A 200 47.22 -15.76 8.81
CA PHE A 200 46.77 -15.32 10.13
C PHE A 200 46.03 -13.97 10.07
N LEU A 201 44.79 -13.94 10.57
CA LEU A 201 43.94 -12.75 10.62
C LEU A 201 42.88 -12.91 11.72
N CYS A 202 42.61 -11.85 12.48
CA CYS A 202 41.42 -11.72 13.32
C CYS A 202 40.93 -10.26 13.25
N GLN A 203 39.68 -10.03 12.85
CA GLN A 203 39.13 -8.68 12.75
C GLN A 203 37.65 -8.67 13.11
N ILE A 204 37.18 -7.57 13.71
CA ILE A 204 35.77 -7.33 14.04
C ILE A 204 35.21 -6.36 12.99
N VAL A 205 34.14 -6.75 12.31
CA VAL A 205 33.57 -6.02 11.17
C VAL A 205 32.09 -5.70 11.36
N ASP A 206 31.62 -4.65 10.69
CA ASP A 206 30.20 -4.30 10.58
C ASP A 206 29.46 -5.16 9.56
N GLY A 207 28.16 -4.89 9.36
CA GLY A 207 27.31 -5.63 8.40
C GLY A 207 27.72 -5.44 6.93
N GLU A 208 28.58 -4.47 6.62
CA GLU A 208 29.12 -4.20 5.29
C GLU A 208 30.51 -4.83 5.10
N GLY A 209 31.08 -5.43 6.16
CA GLY A 209 32.39 -6.06 6.16
C GLY A 209 33.56 -5.11 6.41
N ASN A 210 33.30 -3.87 6.86
CA ASN A 210 34.34 -2.90 7.21
C ASN A 210 34.78 -3.10 8.66
N VAL A 211 36.08 -2.91 8.93
CA VAL A 211 36.61 -2.99 10.31
C VAL A 211 36.05 -1.85 11.15
N ILE A 212 35.46 -2.21 12.29
CA ILE A 212 34.81 -1.25 13.19
C ILE A 212 35.89 -0.47 13.94
N THR A 213 35.87 0.86 13.80
CA THR A 213 36.79 1.77 14.51
C THR A 213 36.08 2.77 15.41
N ASP A 214 34.79 3.03 15.17
CA ASP A 214 33.96 3.94 15.96
C ASP A 214 33.48 3.33 17.28
N VAL A 215 33.18 4.20 18.25
CA VAL A 215 32.59 3.83 19.54
C VAL A 215 31.16 3.33 19.34
N GLN A 216 30.89 2.12 19.84
CA GLN A 216 29.59 1.46 19.77
C GLN A 216 28.76 1.81 21.02
N SER A 217 27.64 2.51 20.83
CA SER A 217 26.74 2.89 21.92
C SER A 217 25.68 1.83 22.21
N PHE A 218 25.36 1.58 23.48
CA PHE A 218 24.36 0.60 23.92
C PHE A 218 23.44 1.19 24.98
N ASP A 219 22.13 0.97 24.85
CA ASP A 219 21.20 1.17 25.96
C ASP A 219 21.42 0.10 27.04
N MET A 220 20.96 0.38 28.26
CA MET A 220 21.27 -0.44 29.43
C MET A 220 20.70 -1.87 29.30
N GLY A 221 21.53 -2.89 29.53
CA GLY A 221 21.17 -4.30 29.39
C GLY A 221 20.97 -4.81 27.96
N VAL A 222 21.17 -3.98 26.93
CA VAL A 222 20.97 -4.37 25.52
C VAL A 222 22.19 -5.12 24.98
N THR A 223 21.93 -6.19 24.23
CA THR A 223 22.93 -6.94 23.45
C THR A 223 22.98 -6.46 22.00
N LYS A 224 24.18 -6.27 21.45
CA LYS A 224 24.42 -6.13 20.00
C LYS A 224 25.37 -7.21 19.53
N GLU A 225 25.23 -7.59 18.28
CA GLU A 225 26.03 -8.63 17.64
C GLU A 225 26.93 -8.02 16.56
N PHE A 226 28.18 -8.48 16.51
CA PHE A 226 29.17 -8.09 15.51
C PHE A 226 29.76 -9.33 14.85
N THR A 227 30.21 -9.19 13.61
CA THR A 227 30.87 -10.30 12.91
C THR A 227 32.37 -10.27 13.17
N VAL A 228 32.94 -11.45 13.43
CA VAL A 228 34.38 -11.64 13.59
C VAL A 228 34.90 -12.54 12.48
N ASN A 229 35.79 -12.00 11.65
CA ASN A 229 36.47 -12.76 10.61
C ASN A 229 37.80 -13.29 11.13
N MET A 230 38.03 -14.59 10.98
CA MET A 230 39.20 -15.29 11.49
C MET A 230 39.87 -16.14 10.41
N ARG A 231 41.19 -16.07 10.29
CA ARG A 231 42.01 -16.94 9.44
C ARG A 231 43.18 -17.48 10.24
N GLY A 232 43.35 -18.79 10.23
CA GLY A 232 44.45 -19.50 10.92
C GLY A 232 44.56 -19.28 12.43
N VAL A 233 43.53 -18.73 13.09
CA VAL A 233 43.48 -18.58 14.55
C VAL A 233 43.28 -19.96 15.20
N GLU A 234 44.18 -20.32 16.12
CA GLU A 234 44.13 -21.60 16.86
C GLU A 234 43.46 -21.44 18.22
N THR A 235 43.74 -20.32 18.91
CA THR A 235 43.22 -19.99 20.23
C THR A 235 42.90 -18.51 20.34
N TRP A 236 41.95 -18.15 21.19
CA TRP A 236 41.60 -16.75 21.47
C TRP A 236 41.23 -16.52 22.93
N ILE A 237 41.40 -15.28 23.38
CA ILE A 237 40.96 -14.80 24.69
C ILE A 237 40.05 -13.58 24.48
N LEU A 238 38.87 -13.60 25.08
CA LEU A 238 37.96 -12.46 25.10
C LEU A 238 38.19 -11.63 26.36
N THR A 239 38.13 -10.32 26.19
CA THR A 239 38.15 -9.35 27.30
C THR A 239 37.09 -8.31 27.05
N ALA A 240 36.45 -7.85 28.12
CA ALA A 240 35.45 -6.80 28.10
C ALA A 240 35.64 -5.86 29.29
N PRO A 241 35.14 -4.62 29.22
CA PRO A 241 35.14 -3.73 30.36
C PRO A 241 34.32 -4.31 31.52
N GLU A 242 34.63 -3.87 32.74
CA GLU A 242 33.91 -4.30 33.94
C GLU A 242 32.39 -4.08 33.79
N GLY A 243 31.60 -5.11 34.09
CA GLY A 243 30.14 -5.10 33.99
C GLY A 243 29.58 -5.43 32.59
N TRP A 244 30.39 -5.42 31.54
CA TRP A 244 29.98 -5.87 30.21
C TRP A 244 30.15 -7.38 30.09
N THR A 245 29.28 -8.03 29.33
CA THR A 245 29.43 -9.45 28.99
C THR A 245 29.67 -9.60 27.51
N VAL A 246 30.59 -10.50 27.15
CA VAL A 246 30.93 -10.80 25.77
C VAL A 246 30.97 -12.30 25.57
N GLU A 247 30.41 -12.73 24.45
CA GLU A 247 30.42 -14.11 24.00
C GLU A 247 30.83 -14.16 22.54
N LEU A 248 31.60 -15.17 22.18
CA LEU A 248 31.96 -15.44 20.79
C LEU A 248 31.46 -16.82 20.41
N SER A 249 30.63 -16.90 19.38
CA SER A 249 30.10 -18.16 18.87
C SER A 249 31.21 -19.06 18.32
N GLU A 250 30.90 -20.35 18.12
CA GLU A 250 31.80 -21.24 17.39
C GLU A 250 32.05 -20.72 15.96
N PRO A 251 33.32 -20.60 15.50
CA PRO A 251 33.60 -20.12 14.16
C PRO A 251 33.13 -21.08 13.06
N VAL A 252 32.32 -20.58 12.13
CA VAL A 252 31.78 -21.31 10.98
C VAL A 252 32.65 -21.09 9.74
N ALA A 253 32.89 -22.15 8.95
CA ALA A 253 33.69 -22.06 7.73
C ALA A 253 33.02 -21.18 6.66
N GLY A 254 33.79 -20.25 6.09
CA GLY A 254 33.44 -19.43 4.94
C GLY A 254 34.34 -19.72 3.73
N ALA A 255 34.39 -18.78 2.78
CA ALA A 255 35.26 -18.86 1.60
C ALA A 255 36.72 -18.48 1.93
N ASP A 256 37.66 -18.92 1.10
CA ASP A 256 39.09 -18.53 1.15
C ASP A 256 39.76 -18.69 2.53
N ASP A 257 39.56 -19.87 3.15
CA ASP A 257 40.07 -20.27 4.47
C ASP A 257 39.69 -19.31 5.62
N MET A 258 38.69 -18.45 5.39
CA MET A 258 38.15 -17.52 6.37
C MET A 258 37.01 -18.18 7.14
N LYS A 259 37.05 -18.10 8.46
CA LYS A 259 35.96 -18.47 9.36
C LYS A 259 35.27 -17.21 9.87
N THR A 260 33.98 -17.33 10.13
CA THR A 260 33.14 -16.25 10.68
C THR A 260 32.56 -16.66 12.01
N ALA A 261 32.54 -15.76 12.99
CA ALA A 261 31.91 -15.96 14.28
C ALA A 261 31.09 -14.72 14.66
N THR A 262 30.09 -14.90 15.51
CA THR A 262 29.29 -13.80 16.07
C THR A 262 29.85 -13.44 17.43
N LEU A 263 30.27 -12.18 17.58
CA LEU A 263 30.62 -11.56 18.85
C LEU A 263 29.37 -10.86 19.40
N SER A 264 28.77 -11.43 20.44
CA SER A 264 27.64 -10.83 21.16
C SER A 264 28.18 -10.03 22.33
N VAL A 265 27.85 -8.74 22.37
CA VAL A 265 28.28 -7.80 23.40
C VAL A 265 27.06 -7.24 24.10
N THR A 266 26.98 -7.38 25.42
CA THR A 266 25.87 -6.89 26.22
C THR A 266 26.33 -5.81 27.18
N SER A 267 25.60 -4.71 27.21
CA SER A 267 25.89 -3.62 28.13
C SER A 267 25.50 -3.97 29.57
N PRO A 268 26.13 -3.34 30.58
CA PRO A 268 25.82 -3.60 31.97
C PRO A 268 24.35 -3.32 32.30
N ALA A 269 23.76 -4.18 33.13
CA ALA A 269 22.45 -3.96 33.72
C ALA A 269 22.46 -2.74 34.68
N PRO A 270 21.31 -2.11 34.95
CA PRO A 270 21.19 -1.01 35.91
C PRO A 270 21.69 -1.40 37.29
N THR A 271 22.89 -0.94 37.64
CA THR A 271 23.49 -1.12 38.96
C THR A 271 24.16 0.18 39.43
N ARG A 272 24.30 0.33 40.75
CA ARG A 272 24.99 1.47 41.37
C ARG A 272 26.48 1.43 40.99
N ALA A 273 26.84 2.26 40.01
CA ALA A 273 28.16 2.80 39.69
C ALA A 273 29.39 1.97 40.10
N THR A 274 29.98 1.26 39.15
CA THR A 274 31.44 1.04 39.09
C THR A 274 32.02 1.96 38.02
N ALA A 275 32.89 2.87 38.42
CA ALA A 275 33.57 3.80 37.52
C ALA A 275 34.73 3.08 36.82
N SER A 276 34.41 2.29 35.79
CA SER A 276 35.42 1.80 34.86
C SER A 276 35.55 2.76 33.68
N THR A 277 36.77 3.22 33.40
CA THR A 277 37.08 4.03 32.22
C THR A 277 37.51 3.17 31.03
N ALA A 278 37.56 1.85 31.18
CA ALA A 278 37.88 0.93 30.09
C ALA A 278 36.69 0.83 29.12
N LYS A 279 36.97 0.92 27.81
CA LYS A 279 35.96 0.84 26.75
C LYS A 279 36.22 -0.30 25.76
N ASP A 280 37.34 -1.01 25.90
CA ASP A 280 37.81 -1.99 24.93
C ASP A 280 37.13 -3.35 25.15
N VAL A 281 36.34 -3.80 24.18
CA VAL A 281 36.05 -5.23 23.98
C VAL A 281 37.10 -5.77 23.01
N SER A 282 37.91 -6.73 23.45
CA SER A 282 39.05 -7.20 22.67
C SER A 282 39.13 -8.72 22.56
N ILE A 283 39.61 -9.18 21.42
CA ILE A 283 39.93 -10.56 21.09
C ILE A 283 41.44 -10.65 20.91
N LEU A 284 42.14 -11.29 21.84
CA LEU A 284 43.53 -11.68 21.65
C LEU A 284 43.56 -13.03 20.92
N ALA A 285 43.80 -13.00 19.62
CA ALA A 285 43.90 -14.19 18.78
C ALA A 285 45.36 -14.66 18.67
N SER A 286 45.58 -15.97 18.67
CA SER A 286 46.92 -16.57 18.60
C SER A 286 46.98 -17.80 17.68
N SER A 287 48.11 -17.98 17.01
CA SER A 287 48.42 -19.11 16.12
C SER A 287 49.92 -19.38 16.14
N GLY A 288 50.34 -20.48 16.79
CA GLY A 288 51.76 -20.77 17.04
C GLY A 288 52.53 -19.60 17.67
N LYS A 289 53.39 -18.95 16.87
CA LYS A 289 54.22 -17.79 17.29
C LYS A 289 53.60 -16.42 16.96
N TYR A 290 52.44 -16.38 16.32
CA TYR A 290 51.76 -15.16 15.90
C TYR A 290 50.62 -14.83 16.85
N SER A 291 50.45 -13.56 17.16
CA SER A 291 49.31 -13.04 17.92
C SER A 291 48.88 -11.67 17.40
N CYS A 292 47.60 -11.37 17.51
CA CYS A 292 47.03 -10.06 17.22
C CYS A 292 45.88 -9.75 18.19
N ILE A 293 45.56 -8.46 18.34
CA ILE A 293 44.45 -8.00 19.18
C ILE A 293 43.46 -7.25 18.30
N ALA A 294 42.32 -7.86 18.02
CA ALA A 294 41.19 -7.18 17.40
C ALA A 294 40.32 -6.55 18.49
N LYS A 295 39.87 -5.31 18.33
CA LYS A 295 39.08 -4.63 19.37
C LYS A 295 38.07 -3.64 18.83
N ILE A 296 37.00 -3.45 19.59
CA ILE A 296 36.02 -2.37 19.42
C ILE A 296 35.90 -1.56 20.71
N GLN A 297 35.45 -0.31 20.58
CA GLN A 297 35.14 0.56 21.72
C GLN A 297 33.65 0.51 22.01
N VAL A 298 33.26 0.41 23.28
CA VAL A 298 31.85 0.38 23.70
C VAL A 298 31.53 1.46 24.73
N GLU A 299 30.28 1.93 24.73
CA GLU A 299 29.77 2.90 25.69
C GLU A 299 28.29 2.65 26.01
N SER A 300 27.91 2.79 27.28
CA SER A 300 26.50 2.75 27.69
C SER A 300 25.90 4.15 27.66
N THR A 301 24.69 4.28 27.10
CA THR A 301 23.95 5.55 27.04
C THR A 301 23.33 5.94 28.38
N GLY A 302 23.21 4.99 29.32
CA GLY A 302 22.49 5.18 30.57
C GLY A 302 20.96 5.27 30.42
N ILE A 303 20.44 4.95 29.23
CA ILE A 303 19.00 4.97 28.92
C ILE A 303 18.43 3.57 29.16
N ASP A 304 17.30 3.49 29.88
CA ASP A 304 16.54 2.25 30.04
C ASP A 304 16.01 1.77 28.68
N PRO A 305 16.06 0.47 28.39
CA PRO A 305 15.63 -0.07 27.10
C PRO A 305 14.12 0.17 26.90
N THR A 306 13.75 0.77 25.77
CA THR A 306 12.33 1.04 25.46
C THR A 306 11.55 -0.26 25.28
N ALA A 307 10.41 -0.39 25.97
CA ALA A 307 9.50 -1.53 25.82
C ALA A 307 8.95 -1.62 24.38
N PRO A 308 8.66 -2.85 23.89
CA PRO A 308 8.00 -3.03 22.60
C PRO A 308 6.61 -2.39 22.61
N ARG A 309 6.14 -1.94 21.45
CA ARG A 309 4.78 -1.41 21.28
C ARG A 309 4.12 -2.05 20.08
N ILE A 310 2.81 -2.20 20.18
CA ILE A 310 1.92 -2.67 19.12
C ILE A 310 0.72 -1.73 19.02
N THR A 311 0.24 -1.50 17.81
CA THR A 311 -1.12 -1.00 17.57
C THR A 311 -1.87 -2.01 16.71
N ILE A 312 -3.18 -2.12 16.90
CA ILE A 312 -4.05 -2.99 16.10
C ILE A 312 -5.32 -2.23 15.76
N ASN A 313 -5.71 -2.24 14.49
CA ASN A 313 -6.88 -1.55 13.97
C ASN A 313 -7.66 -2.45 13.01
N ASN A 314 -8.95 -2.15 12.79
CA ASN A 314 -9.72 -2.85 11.76
C ASN A 314 -9.13 -2.55 10.39
N SER A 315 -9.00 -3.59 9.56
CA SER A 315 -8.42 -3.42 8.23
C SER A 315 -9.30 -2.52 7.37
N THR A 316 -8.66 -1.56 6.71
CA THR A 316 -9.35 -0.67 5.75
C THR A 316 -9.39 -1.25 4.34
N ASP A 317 -8.52 -2.21 4.03
CA ASP A 317 -8.38 -2.82 2.71
C ASP A 317 -9.18 -4.12 2.57
N VAL A 318 -9.36 -4.87 3.66
CA VAL A 318 -10.06 -6.16 3.66
C VAL A 318 -11.37 -6.06 4.45
N PRO A 319 -12.54 -6.04 3.79
CA PRO A 319 -13.81 -5.92 4.48
C PRO A 319 -14.13 -7.17 5.31
N ALA A 320 -14.89 -6.98 6.39
CA ALA A 320 -15.43 -8.08 7.19
C ALA A 320 -16.30 -8.99 6.33
N THR A 321 -16.29 -10.28 6.64
CA THR A 321 -17.23 -11.25 6.06
C THR A 321 -18.12 -11.83 7.16
N HIS A 322 -18.98 -12.79 6.81
CA HIS A 322 -19.80 -13.49 7.80
C HIS A 322 -18.99 -14.44 8.70
N SER A 323 -17.72 -14.71 8.37
CA SER A 323 -16.90 -15.68 9.10
C SER A 323 -15.44 -15.27 9.26
N THR A 324 -15.06 -14.09 8.77
CA THR A 324 -13.70 -13.59 8.86
C THR A 324 -13.64 -12.11 9.21
N LEU A 325 -12.61 -11.73 9.96
CA LEU A 325 -12.25 -10.36 10.31
C LEU A 325 -10.76 -10.15 10.11
N THR A 326 -10.38 -9.03 9.50
CA THR A 326 -8.98 -8.68 9.24
C THR A 326 -8.59 -7.42 9.99
N PHE A 327 -7.38 -7.42 10.54
CA PHE A 327 -6.84 -6.33 11.34
C PHE A 327 -5.43 -5.95 10.85
N ASP A 328 -5.17 -4.64 10.82
CA ASP A 328 -3.88 -4.07 10.48
C ASP A 328 -3.07 -3.83 11.77
N VAL A 329 -1.77 -4.11 11.71
CA VAL A 329 -0.86 -4.17 12.87
C VAL A 329 0.40 -3.36 12.61
N GLU A 330 0.75 -2.51 13.57
CA GLU A 330 2.00 -1.73 13.57
C GLU A 330 2.84 -2.11 14.79
N LEU A 331 4.13 -2.39 14.58
CA LEU A 331 5.06 -2.81 15.62
C LEU A 331 6.20 -1.81 15.73
N VAL A 332 6.61 -1.52 16.97
CA VAL A 332 7.77 -0.67 17.27
C VAL A 332 8.67 -1.40 18.25
N ASN A 333 9.98 -1.38 17.97
CA ASN A 333 11.02 -2.03 18.77
C ASN A 333 10.88 -3.56 18.91
N THR A 334 10.11 -4.23 18.04
CA THR A 334 10.06 -5.69 17.90
C THR A 334 9.42 -6.08 16.57
N THR A 335 9.56 -7.35 16.20
CA THR A 335 8.80 -8.01 15.12
C THR A 335 7.92 -9.15 15.63
N THR A 336 7.97 -9.46 16.93
CA THR A 336 7.26 -10.58 17.54
C THR A 336 6.06 -10.11 18.37
N TRP A 337 4.92 -10.75 18.15
CA TRP A 337 3.66 -10.42 18.81
C TRP A 337 2.68 -11.60 18.76
N LYS A 338 1.77 -11.65 19.73
CA LYS A 338 0.70 -12.66 19.81
C LYS A 338 -0.66 -12.02 19.95
N TYR A 339 -1.70 -12.75 19.58
CA TYR A 339 -3.08 -12.30 19.71
C TYR A 339 -4.07 -13.39 20.10
N ILE A 340 -5.20 -12.96 20.66
CA ILE A 340 -6.41 -13.77 20.90
C ILE A 340 -7.60 -12.98 20.35
N CYS A 341 -8.46 -13.62 19.56
CA CYS A 341 -9.72 -13.05 19.11
C CYS A 341 -10.89 -13.83 19.70
N ARG A 342 -11.86 -13.13 20.30
CA ARG A 342 -13.02 -13.76 20.94
C ARG A 342 -14.27 -12.90 20.88
N PRO A 343 -15.47 -13.48 21.05
CA PRO A 343 -16.71 -12.72 21.15
C PRO A 343 -16.59 -11.56 22.17
N SER A 344 -17.10 -10.39 21.80
CA SER A 344 -16.90 -9.14 22.57
C SER A 344 -17.65 -9.11 23.90
N ASN A 345 -18.53 -10.08 24.13
CA ASN A 345 -19.20 -10.30 25.41
C ASN A 345 -18.36 -11.12 26.40
N GLU A 346 -17.24 -11.68 25.98
CA GLU A 346 -16.27 -12.33 26.86
C GLU A 346 -15.33 -11.29 27.52
N SER A 347 -14.79 -11.61 28.70
CA SER A 347 -13.86 -10.71 29.42
C SER A 347 -12.62 -10.37 28.59
N ALA A 348 -11.86 -9.32 28.89
CA ALA A 348 -10.57 -9.05 28.24
C ALA A 348 -9.45 -9.96 28.80
N PRO A 349 -8.52 -10.48 27.98
CA PRO A 349 -7.46 -11.36 28.47
C PRO A 349 -6.33 -10.53 29.07
N THR A 350 -5.58 -11.13 29.98
CA THR A 350 -4.34 -10.53 30.47
C THR A 350 -3.22 -10.70 29.44
N ALA A 351 -2.17 -9.88 29.54
CA ALA A 351 -0.98 -10.03 28.67
C ALA A 351 -0.37 -11.44 28.78
N GLN A 352 -0.36 -12.02 29.99
CA GLN A 352 0.18 -13.37 30.22
C GLN A 352 -0.67 -14.43 29.51
N GLU A 353 -2.01 -14.34 29.57
CA GLU A 353 -2.90 -15.26 28.86
C GLU A 353 -2.67 -15.20 27.34
N ILE A 354 -2.45 -14.01 26.77
CA ILE A 354 -2.13 -13.86 25.34
C ILE A 354 -0.76 -14.48 25.01
N LEU A 355 0.23 -14.37 25.91
CA LEU A 355 1.53 -14.98 25.69
C LEU A 355 1.50 -16.51 25.75
N ASP A 356 0.69 -17.07 26.65
CA ASP A 356 0.61 -18.51 26.88
C ASP A 356 -0.27 -19.21 25.83
N ASP A 357 -1.47 -18.66 25.56
CA ASP A 357 -2.51 -19.30 24.75
C ASP A 357 -2.76 -18.60 23.39
N GLY A 358 -2.16 -17.43 23.17
CA GLY A 358 -2.35 -16.64 21.95
C GLY A 358 -1.68 -17.23 20.71
N THR A 359 -2.21 -16.87 19.55
CA THR A 359 -1.66 -17.23 18.24
C THR A 359 -0.53 -16.27 17.88
N GLU A 360 0.58 -16.80 17.35
CA GLU A 360 1.69 -15.99 16.82
C GLU A 360 1.23 -15.17 15.62
N GLY A 361 1.49 -13.86 15.68
CA GLY A 361 1.22 -12.96 14.57
C GLY A 361 2.39 -12.89 13.59
N SER A 362 2.11 -12.68 12.30
CA SER A 362 3.12 -12.56 11.25
C SER A 362 2.89 -11.31 10.40
N GLY A 363 3.90 -10.45 10.27
CA GLY A 363 3.80 -9.25 9.44
C GLY A 363 2.90 -8.17 10.04
N THR A 364 2.30 -7.35 9.18
CA THR A 364 1.53 -6.14 9.54
C THR A 364 0.02 -6.31 9.39
N THR A 365 -0.46 -7.53 9.17
CA THR A 365 -1.90 -7.82 8.98
C THR A 365 -2.23 -9.21 9.51
N VAL A 366 -3.41 -9.38 10.08
CA VAL A 366 -3.92 -10.69 10.51
C VAL A 366 -5.38 -10.87 10.12
N THR A 367 -5.72 -12.05 9.60
CA THR A 367 -7.12 -12.46 9.35
C THR A 367 -7.49 -13.59 10.30
N VAL A 368 -8.53 -13.35 11.10
CA VAL A 368 -9.16 -14.35 11.94
C VAL A 368 -10.32 -14.96 11.17
N SER A 369 -10.35 -16.28 11.07
CA SER A 369 -11.34 -17.06 10.31
C SER A 369 -12.22 -17.92 11.23
N ASP A 370 -13.18 -18.62 10.64
CA ASP A 370 -14.09 -19.55 11.33
C ASP A 370 -14.91 -18.88 12.45
N LEU A 371 -15.28 -17.62 12.22
CA LEU A 371 -16.10 -16.84 13.13
C LEU A 371 -17.60 -17.06 12.85
N ASP A 372 -18.42 -16.88 13.88
CA ASP A 372 -19.88 -16.90 13.74
C ASP A 372 -20.36 -15.61 13.07
N GLY A 373 -21.37 -15.71 12.20
CA GLY A 373 -22.00 -14.56 11.55
C GLY A 373 -22.75 -13.66 12.53
N GLU A 374 -22.94 -12.40 12.15
CA GLU A 374 -23.63 -11.37 12.94
C GLU A 374 -23.13 -11.19 14.39
N THR A 375 -21.86 -11.50 14.65
CA THR A 375 -21.30 -11.53 16.00
C THR A 375 -20.19 -10.49 16.15
N ASP A 376 -20.22 -9.75 17.27
CA ASP A 376 -19.17 -8.79 17.60
C ASP A 376 -17.97 -9.52 18.19
N TYR A 377 -16.78 -9.35 17.62
CA TYR A 377 -15.52 -9.91 18.12
C TYR A 377 -14.54 -8.81 18.50
N THR A 378 -13.72 -9.08 19.52
CA THR A 378 -12.60 -8.23 19.91
C THR A 378 -11.30 -9.03 19.78
N ILE A 379 -10.36 -8.52 18.98
CA ILE A 379 -8.98 -9.01 18.96
C ILE A 379 -8.18 -8.30 20.05
N TYR A 380 -7.38 -9.04 20.79
CA TYR A 380 -6.46 -8.56 21.81
C TYR A 380 -5.05 -8.99 21.43
N ALA A 381 -4.08 -8.08 21.50
CA ALA A 381 -2.72 -8.37 21.08
C ALA A 381 -1.68 -7.77 22.02
N VAL A 382 -0.52 -8.43 22.09
CA VAL A 382 0.69 -7.95 22.78
C VAL A 382 1.91 -8.15 21.91
N ALA A 383 2.81 -7.17 21.94
CA ALA A 383 4.15 -7.28 21.39
C ALA A 383 5.13 -7.63 22.51
N TYR A 384 6.14 -8.43 22.20
CA TYR A 384 7.14 -8.84 23.18
C TYR A 384 8.55 -8.85 22.57
N LEU A 385 9.55 -8.65 23.42
CA LEU A 385 10.97 -8.77 23.09
C LEU A 385 11.71 -9.21 24.36
N ASP A 386 12.24 -10.43 24.34
CA ASP A 386 12.80 -11.11 25.51
C ASP A 386 11.79 -11.18 26.67
N ASP A 387 12.11 -10.56 27.81
CA ASP A 387 11.29 -10.48 29.02
C ASP A 387 10.35 -9.25 29.05
N ARG A 388 10.41 -8.39 28.03
CA ARG A 388 9.61 -7.16 27.95
C ARG A 388 8.36 -7.39 27.12
N VAL A 389 7.22 -6.96 27.65
CA VAL A 389 5.89 -7.13 27.05
C VAL A 389 5.20 -5.77 26.99
N SER A 390 4.50 -5.49 25.89
CA SER A 390 3.67 -4.29 25.76
C SER A 390 2.41 -4.37 26.63
N ASP A 391 1.72 -3.24 26.77
CA ASP A 391 0.32 -3.27 27.21
C ASP A 391 -0.54 -4.06 26.20
N VAL A 392 -1.66 -4.61 26.68
CA VAL A 392 -2.66 -5.25 25.82
C VAL A 392 -3.37 -4.17 25.00
N VAL A 393 -3.32 -4.31 23.68
CA VAL A 393 -4.12 -3.49 22.76
C VAL A 393 -5.28 -4.30 22.17
N SER A 394 -6.34 -3.63 21.74
CA SER A 394 -7.49 -4.31 21.16
C SER A 394 -8.20 -3.51 20.08
N ALA A 395 -8.89 -4.24 19.20
CA ALA A 395 -9.80 -3.70 18.20
C ALA A 395 -11.08 -4.54 18.15
N GLN A 396 -12.23 -3.89 18.07
CA GLN A 396 -13.53 -4.54 17.94
C GLN A 396 -14.05 -4.43 16.50
N ASN A 397 -14.60 -5.52 15.98
CA ASN A 397 -15.29 -5.54 14.70
C ASN A 397 -16.45 -6.55 14.74
N ARG A 398 -17.34 -6.51 13.74
CA ARG A 398 -18.52 -7.39 13.66
C ARG A 398 -18.52 -8.17 12.36
N THR A 399 -18.74 -9.47 12.45
CA THR A 399 -19.00 -10.30 11.26
C THR A 399 -20.35 -9.97 10.64
N LEU A 400 -20.45 -10.12 9.32
CA LEU A 400 -21.67 -9.85 8.58
C LEU A 400 -22.70 -10.98 8.71
N VAL A 401 -23.92 -10.71 8.23
CA VAL A 401 -24.98 -11.73 8.07
C VAL A 401 -24.50 -12.84 7.14
N ALA A 402 -24.70 -14.09 7.54
CA ALA A 402 -24.42 -15.23 6.67
C ALA A 402 -25.34 -15.18 5.43
N PRO A 403 -24.79 -15.35 4.22
CA PRO A 403 -25.63 -15.29 3.02
C PRO A 403 -26.59 -16.48 2.97
N VAL A 404 -27.85 -16.19 2.66
CA VAL A 404 -28.84 -17.22 2.33
C VAL A 404 -28.39 -17.98 1.07
N ASP A 405 -28.22 -19.29 1.18
CA ASP A 405 -28.02 -20.22 0.07
C ASP A 405 -29.37 -20.73 -0.42
N TYR A 406 -29.95 -20.05 -1.41
CA TYR A 406 -31.26 -20.39 -1.97
C TYR A 406 -31.31 -21.79 -2.59
N TYR A 407 -30.17 -22.38 -2.99
CA TYR A 407 -30.13 -23.76 -3.48
C TYR A 407 -30.41 -24.75 -2.36
N THR A 408 -29.97 -24.45 -1.14
CA THR A 408 -30.17 -25.30 0.03
C THR A 408 -31.48 -24.97 0.76
N THR A 409 -31.72 -23.69 1.07
CA THR A 409 -32.90 -23.26 1.85
C THR A 409 -34.18 -23.18 1.03
N GLY A 410 -34.06 -22.98 -0.28
CA GLY A 410 -35.15 -22.76 -1.20
C GLY A 410 -35.57 -21.30 -1.34
N TYR A 411 -36.22 -20.99 -2.47
CA TYR A 411 -36.88 -19.73 -2.77
C TYR A 411 -38.34 -19.98 -3.14
N GLU A 412 -39.27 -19.35 -2.43
CA GLU A 412 -40.71 -19.53 -2.64
C GLU A 412 -41.31 -18.40 -3.46
N VAL A 413 -42.04 -18.75 -4.53
CA VAL A 413 -42.85 -17.80 -5.29
C VAL A 413 -44.11 -18.48 -5.83
N GLY A 414 -45.25 -17.81 -5.69
CA GLY A 414 -46.54 -18.35 -6.13
C GLY A 414 -46.95 -19.67 -5.46
N GLY A 415 -46.49 -19.92 -4.23
CA GLY A 415 -46.74 -21.16 -3.48
C GLY A 415 -45.90 -22.36 -3.91
N VAL A 416 -44.85 -22.14 -4.72
CA VAL A 416 -43.89 -23.16 -5.14
C VAL A 416 -42.51 -22.79 -4.62
N THR A 417 -41.83 -23.73 -3.94
CA THR A 417 -40.46 -23.58 -3.47
C THR A 417 -39.48 -24.21 -4.46
N TYR A 418 -38.52 -23.43 -4.94
CA TYR A 418 -37.43 -23.87 -5.80
C TYR A 418 -36.17 -24.07 -4.96
N SER A 419 -35.56 -25.25 -5.02
CA SER A 419 -34.35 -25.61 -4.29
C SER A 419 -33.62 -26.77 -4.98
N SER A 420 -32.57 -27.29 -4.36
CA SER A 420 -31.85 -28.52 -4.74
C SER A 420 -32.71 -29.77 -4.82
N THR A 421 -33.91 -29.77 -4.22
CA THR A 421 -34.85 -30.89 -4.29
C THR A 421 -35.87 -30.77 -5.42
N THR A 422 -35.87 -29.64 -6.14
CA THR A 422 -36.75 -29.44 -7.31
C THR A 422 -36.35 -30.41 -8.44
N PRO A 423 -37.31 -31.13 -9.06
CA PRO A 423 -37.02 -32.01 -10.19
C PRO A 423 -36.30 -31.29 -11.33
N ASP A 424 -35.32 -31.98 -11.93
CA ASP A 424 -34.53 -31.50 -13.07
C ASP A 424 -33.82 -30.14 -12.85
N VAL A 425 -33.54 -29.78 -11.58
CA VAL A 425 -32.77 -28.58 -11.23
C VAL A 425 -31.32 -28.70 -11.67
N GLN A 426 -30.76 -27.62 -12.21
CA GLN A 426 -29.37 -27.55 -12.65
C GLN A 426 -28.61 -26.50 -11.84
N LEU A 427 -27.49 -26.91 -11.25
CA LEU A 427 -26.54 -26.00 -10.61
C LEU A 427 -25.45 -25.65 -11.62
N ILE A 428 -25.34 -24.37 -11.95
CA ILE A 428 -24.37 -23.84 -12.91
C ILE A 428 -23.22 -23.20 -12.14
N THR A 429 -22.05 -23.81 -12.19
CA THR A 429 -20.84 -23.36 -11.48
C THR A 429 -19.78 -22.76 -12.40
N GLU A 430 -20.04 -22.75 -13.71
CA GLU A 430 -19.11 -22.29 -14.76
C GLU A 430 -19.86 -21.48 -15.83
N THR A 431 -19.12 -20.57 -16.48
CA THR A 431 -19.61 -19.78 -17.62
C THR A 431 -20.17 -20.69 -18.71
N SER A 432 -21.42 -20.48 -19.07
CA SER A 432 -22.16 -21.40 -19.94
C SER A 432 -23.34 -20.74 -20.64
N THR A 433 -24.03 -21.50 -21.50
CA THR A 433 -25.24 -21.05 -22.19
C THR A 433 -26.41 -21.93 -21.79
N ILE A 434 -27.48 -21.32 -21.28
CA ILE A 434 -28.75 -22.01 -21.05
C ILE A 434 -29.47 -22.16 -22.38
N SER A 435 -29.70 -23.39 -22.83
CA SER A 435 -30.30 -23.69 -24.14
C SER A 435 -31.65 -24.41 -24.08
N THR A 436 -32.09 -24.79 -22.89
CA THR A 436 -33.33 -25.54 -22.67
C THR A 436 -34.12 -24.98 -21.48
N LYS A 437 -35.42 -25.31 -21.42
CA LYS A 437 -36.28 -24.97 -20.27
C LYS A 437 -35.83 -25.70 -19.00
N GLY A 438 -36.02 -25.09 -17.83
CA GLY A 438 -35.69 -25.71 -16.55
C GLY A 438 -35.59 -24.73 -15.39
N VAL A 439 -35.12 -25.26 -14.26
CA VAL A 439 -34.80 -24.51 -13.04
C VAL A 439 -33.29 -24.49 -12.88
N TYR A 440 -32.71 -23.30 -12.84
CA TYR A 440 -31.27 -23.09 -12.80
C TYR A 440 -30.89 -22.29 -11.56
N PHE A 441 -29.92 -22.81 -10.80
CA PHE A 441 -29.22 -22.05 -9.78
C PHE A 441 -27.85 -21.67 -10.30
N LEU A 442 -27.54 -20.38 -10.28
CA LEU A 442 -26.26 -19.87 -10.71
C LEU A 442 -25.37 -19.70 -9.48
N ASP A 443 -24.32 -20.50 -9.40
CA ASP A 443 -23.30 -20.40 -8.36
C ASP A 443 -22.18 -19.48 -8.87
N PRO A 444 -21.95 -18.31 -8.22
CA PRO A 444 -20.92 -17.39 -8.68
C PRO A 444 -19.50 -17.95 -8.51
N LYS A 445 -19.29 -18.97 -7.67
CA LYS A 445 -18.01 -19.58 -7.24
C LYS A 445 -16.97 -18.58 -6.71
N ASP A 446 -16.49 -17.68 -7.58
CA ASP A 446 -15.53 -16.59 -7.30
C ASP A 446 -15.93 -15.24 -7.99
N GLY A 447 -17.17 -15.10 -8.48
CA GLY A 447 -17.69 -13.88 -9.14
C GLY A 447 -17.55 -13.84 -10.67
N ASN A 448 -16.96 -14.87 -11.29
CA ASN A 448 -16.63 -14.90 -12.73
C ASN A 448 -17.61 -15.71 -13.61
N VAL A 449 -18.67 -16.28 -13.05
CA VAL A 449 -19.65 -17.06 -13.82
C VAL A 449 -20.56 -16.11 -14.60
N VAL A 450 -20.44 -16.14 -15.93
CA VAL A 450 -21.31 -15.43 -16.86
C VAL A 450 -22.17 -16.45 -17.59
N VAL A 451 -23.49 -16.30 -17.49
CA VAL A 451 -24.42 -17.19 -18.19
C VAL A 451 -25.09 -16.45 -19.32
N THR A 452 -25.02 -16.99 -20.53
CA THR A 452 -25.74 -16.43 -21.68
C THR A 452 -27.10 -17.11 -21.83
N LEU A 453 -28.14 -16.30 -22.03
CA LEU A 453 -29.51 -16.74 -22.30
C LEU A 453 -29.94 -16.28 -23.71
N PRO A 454 -29.77 -17.14 -24.74
CA PRO A 454 -30.29 -16.91 -26.08
C PRO A 454 -31.82 -17.02 -26.10
N LYS A 455 -32.43 -16.74 -27.26
CA LYS A 455 -33.87 -16.92 -27.46
C LYS A 455 -34.19 -18.41 -27.36
N LEU A 456 -35.05 -18.77 -26.42
CA LEU A 456 -35.49 -20.15 -26.25
C LEU A 456 -36.92 -20.37 -26.79
N ALA A 457 -37.23 -21.62 -27.13
CA ALA A 457 -38.56 -22.05 -27.54
C ALA A 457 -39.36 -22.60 -26.34
N THR A 458 -39.45 -21.85 -25.23
CA THR A 458 -39.98 -22.37 -23.95
C THR A 458 -41.19 -21.61 -23.40
N SER A 459 -41.94 -22.31 -22.53
CA SER A 459 -43.03 -21.76 -21.73
C SER A 459 -42.59 -21.36 -20.31
N ASP A 460 -41.62 -22.08 -19.73
CA ASP A 460 -41.19 -21.95 -18.33
C ASP A 460 -39.67 -21.83 -18.22
N LEU A 461 -39.20 -20.93 -17.34
CA LEU A 461 -37.78 -20.75 -17.03
C LEU A 461 -37.65 -20.12 -15.64
N VAL A 462 -36.87 -20.75 -14.77
CA VAL A 462 -36.53 -20.23 -13.43
C VAL A 462 -35.02 -20.12 -13.33
N ILE A 463 -34.50 -18.93 -13.05
CA ILE A 463 -33.06 -18.68 -12.85
C ILE A 463 -32.87 -17.92 -11.55
N ILE A 464 -32.13 -18.50 -10.61
CA ILE A 464 -31.90 -17.98 -9.27
C ILE A 464 -30.39 -17.89 -9.02
N GLY A 465 -29.87 -16.72 -8.67
CA GLY A 465 -28.52 -16.61 -8.15
C GLY A 465 -28.44 -17.24 -6.76
N ARG A 466 -27.54 -18.22 -6.56
CA ARG A 466 -27.52 -19.12 -5.39
C ARG A 466 -27.42 -18.39 -4.05
N TYR A 467 -26.47 -17.47 -3.90
CA TYR A 467 -26.17 -16.83 -2.63
C TYR A 467 -26.69 -15.39 -2.59
N SER A 468 -27.52 -15.05 -1.60
CA SER A 468 -28.16 -13.72 -1.48
C SER A 468 -27.21 -12.51 -1.48
N ASN A 469 -25.94 -12.68 -1.10
CA ASN A 469 -24.95 -11.62 -1.05
C ASN A 469 -24.20 -11.38 -2.38
N VAL A 470 -24.39 -12.25 -3.39
CA VAL A 470 -23.71 -12.13 -4.68
C VAL A 470 -24.71 -12.34 -5.80
N LYS A 471 -24.68 -11.47 -6.82
CA LYS A 471 -25.54 -11.55 -8.01
C LYS A 471 -24.75 -12.10 -9.20
N PRO A 472 -24.97 -13.36 -9.62
CA PRO A 472 -24.32 -13.91 -10.81
C PRO A 472 -24.77 -13.17 -12.07
N LYS A 473 -23.86 -13.07 -13.04
CA LYS A 473 -24.11 -12.36 -14.30
C LYS A 473 -24.94 -13.21 -15.26
N LEU A 474 -26.02 -12.64 -15.77
CA LEU A 474 -26.87 -13.23 -16.80
C LEU A 474 -26.97 -12.28 -18.00
N GLU A 475 -26.48 -12.73 -19.15
CA GLU A 475 -26.54 -12.02 -20.41
C GLU A 475 -27.69 -12.52 -21.28
N ILE A 476 -28.77 -11.74 -21.37
CA ILE A 476 -29.93 -12.08 -22.22
C ILE A 476 -29.68 -11.55 -23.63
N THR A 477 -29.30 -12.45 -24.53
CA THR A 477 -28.93 -12.13 -25.93
C THR A 477 -30.08 -12.36 -26.92
N GLY A 478 -31.12 -13.09 -26.52
CA GLY A 478 -32.32 -13.29 -27.32
C GLY A 478 -33.60 -12.94 -26.57
N ILE A 479 -34.64 -12.56 -27.32
CA ILE A 479 -35.98 -12.28 -26.78
C ILE A 479 -36.53 -13.51 -26.07
N GLN A 480 -36.96 -13.37 -24.82
CA GLN A 480 -37.59 -14.40 -24.02
C GLN A 480 -39.11 -14.36 -24.23
N SER A 481 -39.57 -15.22 -25.13
CA SER A 481 -40.97 -15.31 -25.52
C SER A 481 -41.66 -16.44 -24.76
N PHE A 482 -42.65 -16.12 -23.94
CA PHE A 482 -43.57 -17.10 -23.38
C PHE A 482 -44.23 -17.88 -24.54
N ASN A 483 -43.83 -19.14 -24.71
CA ASN A 483 -44.24 -20.00 -25.82
C ASN A 483 -44.54 -21.42 -25.35
N GLY A 484 -45.71 -21.94 -25.67
CA GLY A 484 -46.12 -23.33 -25.39
C GLY A 484 -47.31 -23.41 -24.45
N ALA A 485 -47.58 -24.61 -23.96
CA ALA A 485 -48.69 -24.87 -23.04
C ALA A 485 -48.56 -24.06 -21.74
N SER A 486 -49.69 -23.88 -21.04
CA SER A 486 -49.76 -23.24 -19.73
C SER A 486 -48.73 -23.81 -18.75
N GLY A 487 -48.16 -22.94 -17.89
CA GLY A 487 -47.03 -23.30 -17.04
C GLY A 487 -46.69 -22.27 -15.96
N VAL A 488 -45.52 -22.42 -15.36
CA VAL A 488 -44.99 -21.52 -14.32
C VAL A 488 -44.74 -20.11 -14.86
N GLY A 489 -44.26 -19.98 -16.09
CA GLY A 489 -43.78 -18.72 -16.65
C GLY A 489 -42.30 -18.45 -16.32
N TYR A 490 -41.95 -17.18 -16.13
CA TYR A 490 -40.56 -16.73 -16.00
C TYR A 490 -40.25 -16.14 -14.64
N ILE A 491 -39.22 -16.65 -13.98
CA ILE A 491 -38.78 -16.23 -12.65
C ILE A 491 -37.28 -15.97 -12.67
N PHE A 492 -36.90 -14.74 -12.32
CA PHE A 492 -35.51 -14.30 -12.21
C PHE A 492 -35.29 -13.71 -10.82
N LYS A 493 -34.35 -14.28 -10.07
CA LYS A 493 -34.08 -13.91 -8.68
C LYS A 493 -32.58 -13.73 -8.42
N ASN A 494 -32.20 -12.62 -7.80
CA ASN A 494 -30.83 -12.38 -7.33
C ASN A 494 -29.78 -12.44 -8.46
N LEU A 495 -30.02 -11.72 -9.56
CA LEU A 495 -29.16 -11.75 -10.76
C LEU A 495 -28.67 -10.35 -11.13
N ASP A 496 -27.52 -10.31 -11.79
CA ASP A 496 -27.05 -9.13 -12.51
C ASP A 496 -27.29 -9.34 -14.00
N ILE A 497 -28.37 -8.74 -14.51
CA ILE A 497 -28.93 -9.00 -15.83
C ILE A 497 -28.52 -7.88 -16.80
N THR A 498 -27.80 -8.27 -17.84
CA THR A 498 -27.58 -7.42 -19.02
C THR A 498 -28.39 -7.96 -20.18
N ALA A 499 -29.34 -7.18 -20.68
CA ALA A 499 -30.12 -7.54 -21.86
C ALA A 499 -29.68 -6.68 -23.05
N SER A 500 -29.28 -7.33 -24.15
CA SER A 500 -28.76 -6.66 -25.36
C SER A 500 -29.59 -6.96 -26.61
N THR A 501 -30.85 -7.35 -26.41
CA THR A 501 -31.69 -7.94 -27.45
C THR A 501 -32.96 -7.14 -27.75
N GLY A 502 -33.38 -7.23 -29.02
CA GLY A 502 -34.74 -6.95 -29.50
C GLY A 502 -35.28 -5.53 -29.27
N ASN A 503 -36.57 -5.36 -29.63
CA ASN A 503 -37.35 -4.18 -29.20
C ASN A 503 -37.87 -4.32 -27.76
N TYR A 504 -37.78 -5.55 -27.21
CA TYR A 504 -38.20 -5.93 -25.88
C TYR A 504 -37.46 -7.18 -25.44
N VAL A 505 -37.33 -7.37 -24.12
CA VAL A 505 -36.69 -8.56 -23.53
C VAL A 505 -37.69 -9.67 -23.36
N PHE A 506 -38.89 -9.37 -22.86
CA PHE A 506 -39.96 -10.34 -22.58
C PHE A 506 -41.20 -10.10 -23.45
N ASN A 507 -41.83 -11.16 -23.97
CA ASN A 507 -43.10 -11.03 -24.70
C ASN A 507 -43.92 -12.32 -24.71
N TYR A 508 -45.18 -12.23 -25.14
CA TYR A 508 -45.90 -13.42 -25.59
C TYR A 508 -45.47 -13.79 -26.99
N GLY A 509 -45.12 -15.06 -27.19
CA GLY A 509 -44.88 -15.58 -28.52
C GLY A 509 -46.19 -15.92 -29.26
N SER A 510 -46.08 -16.71 -30.32
CA SER A 510 -47.18 -16.96 -31.26
C SER A 510 -48.18 -18.03 -30.82
N THR A 511 -47.95 -18.65 -29.66
CA THR A 511 -48.78 -19.75 -29.12
C THR A 511 -49.66 -19.26 -27.98
N THR A 512 -50.76 -19.97 -27.72
CA THR A 512 -51.72 -19.72 -26.63
C THR A 512 -51.26 -20.45 -25.36
N GLY A 513 -51.21 -19.74 -24.23
CA GLY A 513 -50.90 -20.32 -22.93
C GLY A 513 -51.25 -19.40 -21.76
N GLU A 514 -51.54 -20.01 -20.60
CA GLU A 514 -51.75 -19.30 -19.34
C GLU A 514 -50.57 -19.54 -18.41
N TYR A 515 -49.87 -18.48 -18.04
CA TYR A 515 -48.65 -18.56 -17.23
C TYR A 515 -48.93 -18.05 -15.82
N ALA A 516 -48.40 -18.75 -14.82
CA ALA A 516 -48.62 -18.38 -13.43
C ALA A 516 -47.91 -17.05 -13.08
N ASN A 517 -46.64 -16.91 -13.50
CA ASN A 517 -45.76 -15.87 -12.96
C ASN A 517 -44.88 -15.21 -14.05
N TRP A 518 -44.70 -13.89 -13.92
CA TRP A 518 -43.55 -13.17 -14.44
C TRP A 518 -42.91 -12.41 -13.28
N VAL A 519 -41.73 -12.87 -12.85
CA VAL A 519 -41.08 -12.41 -11.61
C VAL A 519 -39.68 -11.90 -11.93
N LEU A 520 -39.41 -10.69 -11.49
CA LEU A 520 -38.09 -10.07 -11.39
C LEU A 520 -37.91 -9.67 -9.92
N GLU A 521 -37.03 -10.35 -9.20
CA GLU A 521 -36.81 -10.07 -7.78
C GLU A 521 -35.34 -9.98 -7.41
N ASP A 522 -34.97 -8.96 -6.62
CA ASP A 522 -33.60 -8.71 -6.18
C ASP A 522 -32.59 -8.68 -7.35
N CYS A 523 -32.94 -8.14 -8.51
CA CYS A 523 -32.04 -8.11 -9.67
C CYS A 523 -31.48 -6.71 -9.94
N ASN A 524 -30.24 -6.66 -10.46
CA ASN A 524 -29.76 -5.51 -11.21
C ASN A 524 -30.08 -5.76 -12.69
N ILE A 525 -30.68 -4.81 -13.39
CA ILE A 525 -31.18 -5.01 -14.75
C ILE A 525 -30.80 -3.81 -15.60
N SER A 526 -30.05 -4.06 -16.68
CA SER A 526 -29.71 -3.06 -17.68
C SER A 526 -30.12 -3.54 -19.06
N HIS A 527 -31.04 -2.81 -19.72
CA HIS A 527 -31.34 -3.00 -21.14
C HIS A 527 -30.45 -2.07 -21.95
N THR A 528 -29.48 -2.61 -22.68
CA THR A 528 -28.46 -1.80 -23.36
C THR A 528 -28.93 -1.23 -24.69
N VAL A 529 -30.06 -1.71 -25.23
CA VAL A 529 -30.65 -1.19 -26.46
C VAL A 529 -31.51 0.03 -26.12
N ALA A 530 -31.07 1.21 -26.56
CA ALA A 530 -31.76 2.46 -26.30
C ALA A 530 -33.20 2.48 -26.87
N ASP A 531 -34.10 3.16 -26.16
CA ASP A 531 -35.49 3.45 -26.55
C ASP A 531 -36.39 2.22 -26.67
N LYS A 532 -35.97 1.11 -26.06
CA LYS A 532 -36.70 -0.16 -26.06
C LYS A 532 -37.38 -0.41 -24.72
N VAL A 533 -38.41 -1.24 -24.76
CA VAL A 533 -39.26 -1.54 -23.59
C VAL A 533 -38.80 -2.84 -22.94
N LEU A 534 -38.95 -3.01 -21.63
CA LEU A 534 -38.50 -4.26 -21.00
C LEU A 534 -39.39 -5.45 -21.40
N SER A 535 -40.70 -5.22 -21.45
CA SER A 535 -41.67 -6.24 -21.87
C SER A 535 -42.64 -5.70 -22.93
N TYR A 536 -43.17 -6.59 -23.77
CA TYR A 536 -44.29 -6.32 -24.66
C TYR A 536 -45.18 -7.54 -24.87
N PHE A 537 -46.30 -7.59 -24.16
CA PHE A 537 -47.29 -8.64 -24.18
C PHE A 537 -48.37 -8.34 -25.22
N SER A 538 -48.19 -8.83 -26.45
CA SER A 538 -49.05 -8.46 -27.57
C SER A 538 -50.08 -9.50 -28.02
N ASN A 539 -49.90 -10.77 -27.64
CA ASN A 539 -50.79 -11.86 -28.03
C ASN A 539 -51.99 -11.94 -27.07
N GLY A 540 -53.19 -11.65 -27.56
CA GLY A 540 -54.43 -11.70 -26.77
C GLY A 540 -54.92 -13.09 -26.38
N ALA A 541 -54.32 -14.15 -26.92
CA ALA A 541 -54.67 -15.53 -26.58
C ALA A 541 -53.82 -16.09 -25.43
N SER A 542 -52.89 -15.30 -24.88
CA SER A 542 -52.02 -15.71 -23.78
C SER A 542 -52.15 -14.75 -22.62
N SER A 543 -51.85 -15.23 -21.42
CA SER A 543 -51.98 -14.44 -20.20
C SER A 543 -50.90 -14.79 -19.18
N VAL A 544 -50.61 -13.84 -18.30
CA VAL A 544 -49.84 -14.07 -17.07
C VAL A 544 -50.67 -13.65 -15.88
N LYS A 545 -50.83 -14.54 -14.91
CA LYS A 545 -51.72 -14.33 -13.75
C LYS A 545 -51.11 -13.35 -12.75
N ASN A 546 -49.85 -13.55 -12.38
CA ASN A 546 -49.13 -12.74 -11.39
C ASN A 546 -47.88 -12.11 -11.99
N ILE A 547 -47.73 -10.80 -11.82
CA ILE A 547 -46.50 -10.07 -12.16
C ILE A 547 -45.91 -9.51 -10.86
N LEU A 548 -44.64 -9.83 -10.61
CA LEU A 548 -43.89 -9.34 -9.45
C LEU A 548 -42.59 -8.70 -9.94
N VAL A 549 -42.42 -7.42 -9.63
CA VAL A 549 -41.19 -6.67 -9.82
C VAL A 549 -40.81 -6.11 -8.46
N ARG A 550 -39.88 -6.76 -7.75
CA ARG A 550 -39.52 -6.39 -6.38
C ARG A 550 -38.02 -6.24 -6.15
N ASN A 551 -37.61 -5.25 -5.36
CA ASN A 551 -36.23 -5.08 -4.90
C ASN A 551 -35.20 -5.00 -6.05
N ASN A 552 -35.60 -4.49 -7.22
CA ASN A 552 -34.72 -4.42 -8.38
C ASN A 552 -34.08 -3.03 -8.52
N ARG A 553 -32.88 -3.00 -9.10
CA ARG A 553 -32.32 -1.82 -9.75
C ARG A 553 -32.48 -1.97 -11.25
N ILE A 554 -33.28 -1.11 -11.89
CA ILE A 554 -33.56 -1.17 -13.32
C ILE A 554 -33.10 0.13 -13.98
N SER A 555 -32.04 0.02 -14.78
CA SER A 555 -31.50 1.12 -15.58
C SER A 555 -32.12 1.11 -16.97
N LEU A 556 -32.72 2.24 -17.35
CA LEU A 556 -33.40 2.45 -18.63
C LEU A 556 -32.49 3.22 -19.59
N SER A 557 -32.08 2.57 -20.67
CA SER A 557 -31.37 3.22 -21.77
C SER A 557 -32.36 3.96 -22.67
N VAL A 558 -32.31 5.29 -22.68
CA VAL A 558 -33.15 6.16 -23.52
C VAL A 558 -32.31 7.23 -24.21
N SER A 559 -32.76 7.68 -25.37
CA SER A 559 -32.26 8.85 -26.08
C SER A 559 -33.08 10.09 -25.76
N LYS A 560 -32.57 11.27 -26.12
CA LYS A 560 -33.18 12.58 -25.80
C LYS A 560 -34.61 12.74 -26.31
N ASP A 561 -34.91 12.20 -27.50
CA ASP A 561 -36.20 12.34 -28.18
C ASP A 561 -36.97 11.01 -28.23
N ALA A 562 -36.67 10.11 -27.30
CA ALA A 562 -37.27 8.79 -27.22
C ALA A 562 -38.81 8.84 -27.16
N GLY A 563 -39.45 7.88 -27.82
CA GLY A 563 -40.86 7.58 -27.61
C GLY A 563 -41.14 7.05 -26.20
N ALA A 564 -42.37 6.59 -25.97
CA ALA A 564 -42.75 6.06 -24.66
C ALA A 564 -41.99 4.75 -24.31
N THR A 565 -41.16 4.78 -23.28
CA THR A 565 -40.49 3.63 -22.66
C THR A 565 -41.40 2.99 -21.63
N ARG A 566 -41.68 1.70 -21.80
CA ARG A 566 -42.65 0.95 -20.99
C ARG A 566 -41.99 -0.21 -20.25
N LEU A 567 -42.37 -0.41 -18.99
CA LEU A 567 -41.86 -1.55 -18.22
C LEU A 567 -42.77 -2.78 -18.40
N ILE A 568 -44.06 -2.61 -18.12
CA ILE A 568 -45.11 -3.63 -18.22
C ILE A 568 -46.08 -3.20 -19.32
N ASN A 569 -45.92 -3.73 -20.53
CA ASN A 569 -46.63 -3.24 -21.71
C ASN A 569 -47.55 -4.32 -22.29
N PHE A 570 -48.86 -4.14 -22.14
CA PHE A 570 -49.86 -4.99 -22.76
C PHE A 570 -50.40 -4.37 -24.05
N ASN A 571 -50.84 -5.22 -24.98
CA ASN A 571 -51.68 -4.83 -26.10
C ASN A 571 -53.17 -5.12 -25.81
N ALA A 572 -54.07 -4.64 -26.68
CA ALA A 572 -55.53 -4.65 -26.64
C ALA A 572 -56.21 -5.71 -25.74
N THR A 573 -55.89 -6.99 -25.93
CA THR A 573 -56.56 -8.12 -25.26
C THR A 573 -55.62 -9.00 -24.43
N ALA A 574 -54.34 -8.62 -24.32
CA ALA A 574 -53.29 -9.46 -23.74
C ALA A 574 -53.23 -9.47 -22.20
N ALA A 575 -53.93 -8.53 -21.54
CA ALA A 575 -54.05 -8.49 -20.09
C ALA A 575 -55.21 -9.35 -19.54
N ALA A 576 -55.92 -10.09 -20.42
CA ALA A 576 -56.98 -10.99 -20.00
C ALA A 576 -56.42 -11.98 -18.96
N ASN A 577 -57.11 -12.17 -17.83
CA ASN A 577 -56.72 -13.07 -16.73
C ASN A 577 -55.53 -12.64 -15.84
N THR A 578 -54.92 -11.46 -16.04
CA THR A 578 -53.98 -10.92 -15.04
C THR A 578 -54.75 -10.52 -13.78
N GLN A 579 -54.33 -11.06 -12.64
CA GLN A 579 -54.99 -10.85 -11.34
C GLN A 579 -54.14 -9.99 -10.40
N SER A 580 -52.82 -10.02 -10.53
CA SER A 580 -51.92 -9.28 -9.62
C SER A 580 -50.75 -8.66 -10.38
N ILE A 581 -50.51 -7.37 -10.13
CA ILE A 581 -49.28 -6.66 -10.51
C ILE A 581 -48.72 -5.99 -9.27
N ILE A 582 -47.55 -6.43 -8.83
CA ILE A 582 -46.84 -5.89 -7.68
C ILE A 582 -45.53 -5.29 -8.18
N VAL A 583 -45.35 -3.99 -7.99
CA VAL A 583 -44.10 -3.25 -8.21
C VAL A 583 -43.69 -2.67 -6.88
N GLU A 584 -42.70 -3.27 -6.22
CA GLU A 584 -42.37 -2.95 -4.84
C GLU A 584 -40.88 -2.75 -4.60
N ASN A 585 -40.52 -1.69 -3.87
CA ASN A 585 -39.14 -1.49 -3.41
C ASN A 585 -38.08 -1.48 -4.52
N ASN A 586 -38.38 -0.94 -5.70
CA ASN A 586 -37.44 -0.87 -6.82
C ASN A 586 -36.83 0.51 -6.98
N ASN A 587 -35.59 0.56 -7.49
CA ASN A 587 -34.99 1.75 -8.10
C ASN A 587 -35.10 1.64 -9.63
N ILE A 588 -36.01 2.40 -10.24
CA ILE A 588 -36.21 2.40 -11.70
C ILE A 588 -35.82 3.78 -12.23
N TYR A 589 -34.76 3.84 -13.03
CA TYR A 589 -34.14 5.12 -13.35
C TYR A 589 -33.61 5.19 -14.78
N ALA A 590 -33.57 6.42 -15.32
CA ALA A 590 -32.93 6.73 -16.59
C ALA A 590 -31.69 7.60 -16.34
N PRO A 591 -30.46 7.07 -16.53
CA PRO A 591 -29.24 7.76 -16.12
C PRO A 591 -28.86 8.95 -17.02
N GLN A 592 -29.26 8.96 -18.29
CA GLN A 592 -28.82 9.96 -19.27
C GLN A 592 -29.82 11.07 -19.53
N TYR A 593 -31.10 10.72 -19.69
CA TYR A 593 -32.17 11.66 -20.06
C TYR A 593 -33.44 11.35 -19.28
N VAL A 594 -34.29 12.36 -19.12
CA VAL A 594 -35.65 12.17 -18.60
C VAL A 594 -36.45 11.34 -19.60
N ALA A 595 -36.72 10.09 -19.25
CA ALA A 595 -37.45 9.12 -20.05
C ALA A 595 -38.95 9.42 -20.04
N ASN A 596 -39.54 9.44 -21.24
CA ASN A 596 -40.97 9.40 -21.49
C ASN A 596 -41.51 8.02 -21.06
N GLY A 597 -41.92 7.91 -19.80
CA GLY A 597 -42.20 6.65 -19.12
C GLY A 597 -43.66 6.23 -19.06
N THR A 598 -43.88 4.93 -18.98
CA THR A 598 -45.14 4.30 -18.55
C THR A 598 -44.83 2.97 -17.88
N LEU A 599 -44.96 2.91 -16.56
CA LEU A 599 -44.72 1.71 -15.78
C LEU A 599 -45.65 0.57 -16.22
N ILE A 600 -46.95 0.86 -16.31
CA ILE A 600 -47.98 -0.11 -16.72
C ILE A 600 -48.77 0.47 -17.87
N PHE A 601 -48.80 -0.22 -19.01
CA PHE A 601 -49.60 0.15 -20.16
C PHE A 601 -50.63 -0.92 -20.51
N MET A 602 -51.92 -0.62 -20.29
CA MET A 602 -53.05 -1.45 -20.72
C MET A 602 -54.00 -0.64 -21.64
N PRO A 603 -54.14 -1.01 -22.93
CA PRO A 603 -54.95 -0.24 -23.90
C PRO A 603 -56.46 -0.57 -23.91
N THR A 604 -57.22 0.28 -24.61
CA THR A 604 -58.68 0.55 -24.59
C THR A 604 -59.70 -0.56 -24.88
N SER A 605 -59.34 -1.76 -25.33
CA SER A 605 -60.35 -2.68 -25.91
C SER A 605 -60.54 -4.00 -25.15
N GLY A 606 -61.56 -4.04 -24.27
CA GLY A 606 -62.41 -5.22 -24.13
C GLY A 606 -62.26 -6.12 -22.89
N THR A 607 -61.24 -5.95 -22.05
CA THR A 607 -61.11 -6.74 -20.82
C THR A 607 -61.00 -5.83 -19.61
N SER A 608 -62.15 -5.52 -18.97
CA SER A 608 -62.14 -5.10 -17.57
C SER A 608 -61.72 -6.33 -16.76
N THR A 609 -60.55 -6.26 -16.13
CA THR A 609 -60.15 -7.23 -15.12
C THR A 609 -60.67 -6.72 -13.79
N SER A 610 -61.98 -6.86 -13.54
CA SER A 610 -62.62 -6.50 -12.27
C SER A 610 -62.04 -7.25 -11.05
N GLN A 611 -61.11 -8.18 -11.26
CA GLN A 611 -60.33 -8.94 -10.28
C GLN A 611 -58.85 -8.51 -10.17
N LEU A 612 -58.39 -7.54 -10.98
CA LEU A 612 -56.99 -7.10 -10.97
C LEU A 612 -56.70 -6.29 -9.71
N SER A 613 -55.66 -6.68 -8.98
CA SER A 613 -55.05 -5.86 -7.94
C SER A 613 -53.70 -5.33 -8.43
N VAL A 614 -53.48 -4.02 -8.26
CA VAL A 614 -52.22 -3.35 -8.60
C VAL A 614 -51.65 -2.69 -7.36
N SER A 615 -50.40 -3.01 -7.03
CA SER A 615 -49.66 -2.39 -5.93
C SER A 615 -48.35 -1.81 -6.46
N VAL A 616 -48.14 -0.51 -6.24
CA VAL A 616 -46.91 0.23 -6.57
C VAL A 616 -46.45 0.92 -5.29
N VAL A 617 -45.56 0.28 -4.53
CA VAL A 617 -45.24 0.70 -3.16
C VAL A 617 -43.74 0.78 -2.89
N ASN A 618 -43.30 1.81 -2.17
CA ASN A 618 -41.91 2.00 -1.76
C ASN A 618 -40.92 2.03 -2.94
N ASN A 619 -41.30 2.49 -4.13
CA ASN A 619 -40.38 2.57 -5.26
C ASN A 619 -39.75 3.96 -5.38
N THR A 620 -38.53 4.00 -5.90
CA THR A 620 -37.86 5.23 -6.31
C THR A 620 -37.77 5.27 -7.83
N PHE A 621 -38.43 6.25 -8.44
CA PHE A 621 -38.41 6.52 -9.87
C PHE A 621 -37.60 7.79 -10.13
N VAL A 622 -36.51 7.68 -10.89
CA VAL A 622 -35.60 8.80 -11.16
C VAL A 622 -35.52 9.03 -12.66
N ASN A 623 -35.89 10.23 -13.11
CA ASN A 623 -35.93 10.59 -14.53
C ASN A 623 -36.82 9.65 -15.37
N TYR A 624 -37.85 9.04 -14.77
CA TYR A 624 -38.81 8.19 -15.46
C TYR A 624 -40.22 8.69 -15.16
N ILE A 625 -40.80 9.44 -16.10
CA ILE A 625 -42.01 10.24 -15.85
C ILE A 625 -43.15 9.85 -16.79
N GLY A 626 -44.40 9.95 -16.35
CA GLY A 626 -45.56 9.60 -17.20
C GLY A 626 -45.76 10.56 -18.37
N GLN A 627 -45.19 10.27 -19.55
CA GLN A 627 -45.35 11.11 -20.75
C GLN A 627 -45.12 10.29 -22.04
N PRO A 628 -45.86 10.50 -23.17
CA PRO A 628 -47.10 11.25 -23.33
C PRO A 628 -48.34 10.61 -22.68
N ASN A 629 -48.19 9.44 -22.06
CA ASN A 629 -49.29 8.71 -21.42
C ASN A 629 -49.23 8.84 -19.90
N GLY A 630 -50.25 8.32 -19.21
CA GLY A 630 -50.17 8.12 -17.77
C GLY A 630 -49.06 7.14 -17.42
N PHE A 631 -48.37 7.38 -16.29
CA PHE A 631 -47.37 6.50 -15.72
C PHE A 631 -47.95 5.10 -15.44
N ILE A 632 -49.19 5.06 -14.94
CA ILE A 632 -50.02 3.87 -14.81
C ILE A 632 -51.25 4.06 -15.69
N ASN A 633 -51.40 3.18 -16.68
CA ASN A 633 -52.50 3.21 -17.63
C ASN A 633 -53.30 1.91 -17.54
N LEU A 634 -54.58 2.04 -17.15
CA LEU A 634 -55.48 0.91 -16.85
C LEU A 634 -56.85 1.07 -17.53
N THR A 635 -57.47 -0.06 -17.86
CA THR A 635 -58.86 -0.16 -18.32
C THR A 635 -59.86 -0.40 -17.19
N GLY A 636 -59.39 -0.89 -16.03
CA GLY A 636 -60.16 -1.14 -14.80
C GLY A 636 -59.35 -2.01 -13.82
N ALA A 637 -59.66 -1.95 -12.53
CA ALA A 637 -59.04 -2.80 -11.50
C ALA A 637 -59.98 -2.98 -10.29
N GLN A 638 -59.81 -4.05 -9.52
CA GLN A 638 -60.45 -4.19 -8.21
C GLN A 638 -59.82 -3.25 -7.19
N GLN A 639 -58.48 -3.23 -7.16
CA GLN A 639 -57.69 -2.53 -6.16
C GLN A 639 -56.50 -1.85 -6.84
N LEU A 640 -56.22 -0.61 -6.43
CA LEU A 640 -55.02 0.13 -6.81
C LEU A 640 -54.42 0.81 -5.58
N ASP A 641 -53.23 0.36 -5.19
CA ASP A 641 -52.43 0.96 -4.13
C ASP A 641 -51.18 1.60 -4.73
N VAL A 642 -51.00 2.90 -4.52
CA VAL A 642 -49.79 3.64 -4.89
C VAL A 642 -49.32 4.43 -3.67
N GLN A 643 -48.32 3.91 -2.96
CA GLN A 643 -47.95 4.44 -1.64
C GLN A 643 -46.45 4.55 -1.44
N ASN A 644 -46.02 5.57 -0.68
CA ASN A 644 -44.65 5.73 -0.22
C ASN A 644 -43.61 5.73 -1.36
N ASN A 645 -43.97 6.12 -2.58
CA ASN A 645 -43.03 6.19 -3.69
C ASN A 645 -42.37 7.57 -3.77
N ILE A 646 -41.19 7.62 -4.38
CA ILE A 646 -40.53 8.86 -4.79
C ILE A 646 -40.54 8.93 -6.31
N PHE A 647 -41.14 9.99 -6.86
CA PHE A 647 -41.07 10.37 -8.26
C PHE A 647 -40.18 11.60 -8.37
N TRP A 648 -38.94 11.37 -8.80
CA TRP A 648 -37.94 12.40 -8.97
C TRP A 648 -37.65 12.59 -10.46
N ALA A 649 -37.63 13.83 -10.91
CA ALA A 649 -37.17 14.19 -12.23
C ALA A 649 -36.22 15.39 -12.14
N GLN A 650 -35.36 15.55 -13.14
CA GLN A 650 -34.50 16.71 -13.23
C GLN A 650 -35.31 18.02 -13.23
N ASP A 651 -34.87 19.01 -12.45
CA ASP A 651 -35.47 20.35 -12.39
C ASP A 651 -35.37 21.08 -13.74
N GLY A 652 -36.36 21.93 -14.02
CA GLY A 652 -36.41 22.77 -15.22
C GLY A 652 -36.89 22.07 -16.50
N TYR A 653 -37.13 20.76 -16.46
CA TYR A 653 -37.69 20.02 -17.59
C TYR A 653 -39.16 20.42 -17.84
N SER A 654 -39.45 20.96 -19.03
CA SER A 654 -40.71 21.65 -19.36
C SER A 654 -41.76 20.70 -19.96
N VAL A 655 -42.36 19.85 -19.14
CA VAL A 655 -43.41 18.89 -19.57
C VAL A 655 -44.49 18.75 -18.49
N THR A 656 -45.66 18.25 -18.90
CA THR A 656 -46.64 17.73 -17.95
C THR A 656 -46.48 16.22 -17.85
N ALA A 657 -46.12 15.71 -16.68
CA ALA A 657 -46.07 14.30 -16.36
C ALA A 657 -47.40 13.85 -15.74
N TYR A 658 -47.98 12.78 -16.26
CA TYR A 658 -49.28 12.26 -15.83
C TYR A 658 -49.11 11.00 -14.99
N MET A 659 -49.69 10.94 -13.79
CA MET A 659 -49.64 9.72 -12.98
C MET A 659 -50.55 8.63 -13.56
N PHE A 660 -51.81 8.96 -13.84
CA PHE A 660 -52.81 7.98 -14.27
C PHE A 660 -53.43 8.31 -15.62
N ARG A 661 -53.77 7.24 -16.35
CA ARG A 661 -54.69 7.28 -17.49
C ARG A 661 -55.70 6.15 -17.33
N PHE A 662 -56.99 6.49 -17.26
CA PHE A 662 -58.08 5.50 -17.19
C PHE A 662 -58.99 5.63 -18.41
N TYR A 663 -59.14 4.52 -19.14
CA TYR A 663 -59.78 4.53 -20.47
C TYR A 663 -61.30 4.37 -20.48
N VAL A 664 -61.93 3.78 -19.45
CA VAL A 664 -63.39 3.53 -19.44
C VAL A 664 -64.09 4.37 -18.36
N ILE A 665 -65.21 4.98 -18.74
CA ILE A 665 -65.91 6.09 -18.07
C ILE A 665 -66.55 5.68 -16.73
N THR A 666 -66.65 4.39 -16.39
CA THR A 666 -67.43 3.90 -15.24
C THR A 666 -66.66 3.10 -14.18
N GLU A 667 -65.36 2.83 -14.36
CA GLU A 667 -64.63 1.93 -13.45
C GLU A 667 -63.26 2.52 -13.07
N VAL A 668 -63.28 3.57 -12.24
CA VAL A 668 -62.17 3.80 -11.29
C VAL A 668 -61.95 2.49 -10.53
N PRO A 669 -60.71 2.09 -10.19
CA PRO A 669 -60.48 0.98 -9.29
C PRO A 669 -61.47 0.98 -8.11
N SER A 670 -62.13 -0.15 -7.87
CA SER A 670 -63.19 -0.24 -6.84
C SER A 670 -62.70 0.19 -5.46
N ALA A 671 -61.41 -0.05 -5.17
CA ALA A 671 -60.66 0.53 -4.07
C ALA A 671 -59.39 1.20 -4.62
N MET A 672 -59.22 2.50 -4.35
CA MET A 672 -58.02 3.25 -4.74
C MET A 672 -57.43 3.94 -3.51
N ASN A 673 -56.16 3.66 -3.23
CA ASN A 673 -55.38 4.31 -2.18
C ASN A 673 -54.09 4.88 -2.77
N VAL A 674 -54.04 6.20 -2.90
CA VAL A 674 -52.88 6.93 -3.39
C VAL A 674 -52.46 7.92 -2.33
N THR A 675 -51.50 7.54 -1.51
CA THR A 675 -51.09 8.30 -0.31
C THR A 675 -49.58 8.31 -0.15
N ASN A 676 -49.06 9.33 0.53
CA ASN A 676 -47.64 9.42 0.90
C ASN A 676 -46.69 9.23 -0.30
N ASN A 677 -46.98 9.84 -1.46
CA ASN A 677 -46.03 9.81 -2.58
C ASN A 677 -45.35 11.17 -2.69
N ILE A 678 -44.04 11.15 -2.93
CA ILE A 678 -43.22 12.35 -3.12
C ILE A 678 -43.08 12.62 -4.60
N PHE A 679 -43.28 13.89 -4.98
CA PHE A 679 -43.11 14.36 -6.35
C PHE A 679 -42.13 15.52 -6.33
N TYR A 680 -40.99 15.38 -6.99
CA TYR A 680 -39.97 16.41 -7.04
C TYR A 680 -39.52 16.66 -8.48
N GLY A 681 -39.01 17.87 -8.75
CA GLY A 681 -38.44 18.19 -10.06
C GLY A 681 -39.38 18.91 -11.02
N LEU A 682 -39.03 18.86 -12.31
CA LEU A 682 -39.76 19.53 -13.41
C LEU A 682 -39.80 21.07 -13.27
N LYS A 683 -40.39 21.76 -14.25
CA LYS A 683 -40.30 23.23 -14.35
C LYS A 683 -41.23 24.00 -13.41
N SER A 684 -42.41 23.46 -13.11
CA SER A 684 -43.47 24.18 -12.39
C SER A 684 -44.32 23.23 -11.57
N ASP A 685 -45.04 23.76 -10.58
CA ASP A 685 -45.87 22.94 -9.67
C ASP A 685 -47.02 22.21 -10.41
N ASP A 686 -47.50 22.76 -11.53
CA ASP A 686 -48.49 22.14 -12.42
C ASP A 686 -47.88 21.15 -13.44
N SER A 687 -46.56 20.95 -13.43
CA SER A 687 -45.88 19.97 -14.28
C SER A 687 -46.20 18.53 -13.85
N TRP A 688 -46.62 18.29 -12.61
CA TRP A 688 -47.12 17.00 -12.17
C TRP A 688 -48.65 16.98 -12.16
N ALA A 689 -49.23 16.19 -13.03
CA ALA A 689 -50.67 16.02 -13.13
C ALA A 689 -51.07 14.62 -12.68
N MET A 690 -52.09 14.55 -11.83
CA MET A 690 -52.62 13.27 -11.39
C MET A 690 -53.24 12.47 -12.54
N TYR A 691 -53.93 13.14 -13.47
CA TYR A 691 -54.70 12.51 -14.54
C TYR A 691 -54.31 13.05 -15.91
N HIS A 692 -54.15 12.13 -16.86
CA HIS A 692 -54.04 12.47 -18.28
C HIS A 692 -55.33 13.15 -18.76
N LYS A 693 -55.23 14.10 -19.70
CA LYS A 693 -56.38 14.86 -20.23
C LYS A 693 -57.50 14.00 -20.85
N ASP A 694 -57.15 12.82 -21.34
CA ASP A 694 -58.09 11.84 -21.91
C ASP A 694 -58.67 10.87 -20.85
N THR A 695 -58.45 11.14 -19.56
CA THR A 695 -59.02 10.36 -18.46
C THR A 695 -60.50 10.72 -18.32
N SER A 696 -61.36 9.70 -18.25
CA SER A 696 -62.81 9.87 -18.31
C SER A 696 -63.53 9.84 -16.95
N CYS A 697 -62.79 9.71 -15.85
CA CYS A 697 -63.31 9.65 -14.50
C CYS A 697 -62.70 10.74 -13.59
N SER A 698 -63.40 11.07 -12.50
CA SER A 698 -62.99 12.09 -11.52
C SER A 698 -62.78 11.47 -10.13
N THR A 699 -61.68 11.79 -9.46
CA THR A 699 -61.43 11.46 -8.05
C THR A 699 -61.04 12.72 -7.26
N THR A 700 -60.93 12.62 -5.93
CA THR A 700 -60.46 13.72 -5.05
C THR A 700 -58.95 13.71 -4.81
N VAL A 701 -58.21 12.77 -5.40
CA VAL A 701 -56.76 12.65 -5.17
C VAL A 701 -56.02 13.75 -5.93
N THR A 702 -55.09 14.42 -5.26
CA THR A 702 -54.27 15.49 -5.81
C THR A 702 -52.79 15.15 -5.70
N VAL A 703 -51.97 15.78 -6.54
CA VAL A 703 -50.51 15.71 -6.48
C VAL A 703 -50.01 17.06 -6.03
N THR A 704 -49.11 17.06 -5.04
CA THR A 704 -48.38 18.26 -4.61
C THR A 704 -46.91 18.03 -4.88
N ARG A 705 -46.27 18.99 -5.56
CA ARG A 705 -44.82 18.98 -5.80
C ARG A 705 -44.11 19.44 -4.53
N GLU A 706 -43.11 18.69 -4.11
CA GLU A 706 -42.19 19.07 -3.04
C GLU A 706 -41.26 20.18 -3.50
N SER A 707 -41.04 21.16 -2.62
CA SER A 707 -40.17 22.30 -2.90
C SER A 707 -38.68 22.01 -2.67
N THR A 708 -38.38 20.93 -1.95
CA THR A 708 -37.02 20.52 -1.56
C THR A 708 -36.70 19.13 -2.12
N ASP A 709 -35.46 18.94 -2.56
CA ASP A 709 -35.00 17.67 -3.11
C ASP A 709 -35.06 16.57 -2.02
N PRO A 710 -35.82 15.47 -2.23
CA PRO A 710 -35.93 14.41 -1.23
C PRO A 710 -34.61 13.67 -0.96
N PHE A 711 -33.61 13.81 -1.83
CA PHE A 711 -32.29 13.23 -1.65
C PHE A 711 -31.28 14.19 -1.00
N ALA A 712 -31.69 15.43 -0.68
CA ALA A 712 -30.82 16.36 0.03
C ALA A 712 -30.41 15.79 1.41
N GLY A 713 -29.10 15.65 1.62
CA GLY A 713 -28.54 15.03 2.84
C GLY A 713 -28.59 13.49 2.86
N GLY A 714 -29.00 12.85 1.77
CA GLY A 714 -28.91 11.42 1.53
C GLY A 714 -27.88 11.07 0.44
N THR A 715 -28.13 9.98 -0.29
CA THR A 715 -27.28 9.51 -1.41
C THR A 715 -28.05 9.57 -2.73
N PHE A 716 -27.46 10.17 -3.75
CA PHE A 716 -28.01 10.20 -5.11
C PHE A 716 -26.94 9.84 -6.14
N SER A 717 -27.04 8.66 -6.75
CA SER A 717 -26.08 8.17 -7.74
C SER A 717 -26.79 7.54 -8.93
N LEU A 718 -26.73 8.22 -10.08
CA LEU A 718 -27.20 7.69 -11.36
C LEU A 718 -26.29 6.60 -11.93
N GLU A 719 -25.02 6.56 -11.51
CA GLU A 719 -24.05 5.56 -11.97
C GLU A 719 -24.33 4.19 -11.35
N THR A 720 -24.58 4.16 -10.04
CA THR A 720 -24.83 2.91 -9.30
C THR A 720 -26.31 2.58 -9.18
N GLY A 721 -27.20 3.53 -9.46
CA GLY A 721 -28.64 3.38 -9.22
C GLY A 721 -28.98 3.32 -7.72
N THR A 722 -28.19 4.02 -6.89
CA THR A 722 -28.39 4.11 -5.44
C THR A 722 -29.03 5.46 -5.12
N PHE A 723 -30.20 5.40 -4.48
CA PHE A 723 -31.01 6.58 -4.15
C PHE A 723 -31.54 6.44 -2.73
N ILE A 724 -30.81 6.99 -1.75
CA ILE A 724 -31.15 6.96 -0.33
C ILE A 724 -31.68 8.35 0.04
N PRO A 725 -32.96 8.49 0.43
CA PRO A 725 -33.53 9.78 0.80
C PRO A 725 -32.84 10.40 2.02
N GLY A 726 -32.89 11.73 2.11
CA GLY A 726 -32.50 12.45 3.32
C GLY A 726 -33.40 12.07 4.51
N SER A 727 -32.93 12.33 5.73
CA SER A 727 -33.63 11.92 6.97
C SER A 727 -35.06 12.43 7.09
N SER A 728 -35.37 13.62 6.55
CA SER A 728 -36.73 14.19 6.51
C SER A 728 -37.70 13.40 5.63
N TYR A 729 -37.19 12.57 4.73
CA TYR A 729 -37.94 11.72 3.81
C TYR A 729 -37.68 10.22 4.08
N ALA A 730 -37.20 9.88 5.28
CA ALA A 730 -37.03 8.48 5.69
C ALA A 730 -38.38 7.73 5.64
N GLY A 731 -38.36 6.53 5.05
CA GLY A 731 -39.56 5.70 4.86
C GLY A 731 -40.30 5.93 3.54
N TYR A 732 -39.85 6.87 2.70
CA TYR A 732 -40.30 7.00 1.31
C TYR A 732 -39.30 6.37 0.35
N GLY A 733 -39.79 5.91 -0.79
CA GLY A 733 -38.97 5.30 -1.84
C GLY A 733 -38.42 3.94 -1.45
N SER A 734 -37.48 3.47 -2.25
CA SER A 734 -36.81 2.18 -2.07
C SER A 734 -35.81 2.21 -0.92
N THR A 735 -35.65 1.07 -0.25
CA THR A 735 -34.65 0.82 0.80
C THR A 735 -33.34 0.23 0.26
N LEU A 736 -33.20 0.07 -1.06
CA LEU A 736 -32.00 -0.50 -1.69
C LEU A 736 -30.79 0.44 -1.55
N GLN A 737 -29.71 -0.06 -0.95
CA GLN A 737 -28.43 0.65 -0.74
C GLN A 737 -27.37 0.24 -1.75
#